data_AF-A0A846TT71-F1
#
_entry.id   AF-A0A846TT71-F1
#
_cell.length_a   1.000
_cell.length_b   1.000
_cell.length_c   1.000
_cell.angle_alpha   90.00
_cell.angle_beta   90.00
_cell.angle_gamma   90.00
#
_symmetry.space_group_name_H-M   'P 1'
#
loop_
_entity.id
_entity.type
_entity.pdbx_description
1 polymer ?
#
loop_
_entity_poly.entity_id
_entity_poly.type
_entity_poly.pdbx_seq_one_letter_code
_entity_poly.pdbx_strand_id
1 'polypeptide(L)'
;MSENTTKRVLLTGATGFLGQAVMERLLSSEDNIHITAVIRPKGEITAQTRLEQLFRKPVFKPWRERVGDDEAKRIFQERTDVLEGDLSALKGIEQPFDVVVHSASTVSFDPPIDEAFNTNVGGALSLYEALLASGQDPHVVHVSTCYVGGIAKGLRPEAPIDHDVDWRREFDYAVAAREEAELASRTPEQLHSFIDSATKSTGKRGPKSVAASAEASRTGWITQRLVDLGRTRAQSLGWTDIYTFTKAMGERVAEDLWGGNGHRLSVVRPAIIESALRHPQPGWIDGYKVADPLIMAYAKGALPEFPGLPDSVLDVIPVDFVVNAITALVVNGHRGESHGDREQAGYYQICSGASNPLPFHEMYGSVREYFLENPVEGPDGKPVVVPEWRFPANNAVVRSLAGKEKLAAWGGRLNALLPSTKRTLEWTNSLHKMQSGLGSLRTYVDLYQNYTRTEMVFDDTNTRALSASLPEGTPEDRTFDPRDINWKTYWQEIHLPALTEMTRAYSRASSARARRAQRPRKELKPGTDVLAIFDLEGTVLDSTVVGQYFAVQRRVLPAAKRPADLIDAVRTTPTYVKAERRDRGEFVRAFMRRYEGMESAKIREAVDGKLGEDMLKVLKPGALARIEEHRAAGHRTVLVTGSLDLLVSPVADLFDEVIAGSMVERDGVLTGYLATPPLVDEARAQWLKKYADDNGYDLTRSFGYGDSVADSSWLGLVGHAYAVNPDIPLYRLAKRNHWPIEDWKKH
;
A
#
# COMPACT_ATOMS: atom_id res chain seq x y z
N MET A 1 1.83 8.17 -55.88
CA MET A 1 1.84 6.87 -55.17
C MET A 1 3.15 6.83 -54.38
N SER A 2 3.16 7.36 -53.16
CA SER A 2 4.30 7.14 -52.26
C SER A 2 4.25 5.68 -51.81
N GLU A 3 5.37 4.96 -51.92
CA GLU A 3 5.51 3.63 -51.33
C GLU A 3 5.08 3.72 -49.86
N ASN A 4 4.12 2.88 -49.46
CA ASN A 4 3.55 2.89 -48.11
C ASN A 4 4.53 2.19 -47.16
N THR A 5 5.65 2.84 -46.85
CA THR A 5 6.70 2.28 -45.98
C THR A 5 6.19 2.23 -44.55
N THR A 6 6.26 1.07 -43.92
CA THR A 6 5.87 0.88 -42.51
C THR A 6 6.80 1.68 -41.59
N LYS A 7 6.24 2.60 -40.80
CA LYS A 7 6.96 3.40 -39.81
C LYS A 7 7.17 2.57 -38.53
N ARG A 8 8.42 2.44 -38.08
CA ARG A 8 8.83 1.68 -36.90
C ARG A 8 8.91 2.60 -35.69
N VAL A 9 8.12 2.30 -34.66
CA VAL A 9 7.98 3.11 -33.44
C VAL A 9 8.51 2.33 -32.23
N LEU A 10 9.50 2.88 -31.53
CA LEU A 10 9.90 2.38 -30.22
C LEU A 10 9.06 3.06 -29.14
N LEU A 11 8.28 2.30 -28.37
CA LEU A 11 7.42 2.82 -27.31
C LEU A 11 7.92 2.37 -25.93
N THR A 12 8.38 3.33 -25.14
CA THR A 12 8.66 3.08 -23.71
C THR A 12 7.42 3.39 -22.87
N GLY A 13 7.26 2.69 -21.74
CA GLY A 13 6.12 2.92 -20.85
C GLY A 13 4.78 2.39 -21.39
N ALA A 14 4.82 1.48 -22.38
CA ALA A 14 3.64 0.89 -23.03
C ALA A 14 2.63 0.26 -22.04
N THR A 15 3.09 -0.22 -20.89
CA THR A 15 2.23 -0.83 -19.86
C THR A 15 1.49 0.18 -18.97
N GLY A 16 1.88 1.46 -19.02
CA GLY A 16 1.32 2.56 -18.25
C GLY A 16 0.05 3.15 -18.87
N PHE A 17 -0.57 4.07 -18.14
CA PHE A 17 -1.87 4.68 -18.51
C PHE A 17 -1.86 5.35 -19.88
N LEU A 18 -0.91 6.24 -20.12
CA LEU A 18 -0.79 6.95 -21.39
C LEU A 18 -0.24 6.04 -22.50
N GLY A 19 0.81 5.27 -22.20
CA GLY A 19 1.49 4.43 -23.19
C GLY A 19 0.57 3.39 -23.86
N GLN A 20 -0.32 2.74 -23.09
CA GLN A 20 -1.28 1.79 -23.68
C GLN A 20 -2.33 2.48 -24.56
N ALA A 21 -2.71 3.73 -24.25
CA ALA A 21 -3.66 4.49 -25.04
C ALA A 21 -3.02 4.99 -26.34
N VAL A 22 -1.76 5.40 -26.29
CA VAL A 22 -0.94 5.69 -27.48
C VAL A 22 -0.81 4.46 -28.36
N MET A 23 -0.47 3.29 -27.78
CA MET A 23 -0.38 2.04 -28.52
C MET A 23 -1.71 1.66 -29.17
N GLU A 24 -2.81 1.73 -28.43
CA GLU A 24 -4.14 1.46 -28.95
C GLU A 24 -4.52 2.42 -30.08
N ARG A 25 -4.23 3.72 -29.95
CA ARG A 25 -4.55 4.72 -30.97
C ARG A 25 -3.77 4.47 -32.26
N LEU A 26 -2.46 4.24 -32.16
CA LEU A 26 -1.60 3.97 -33.31
C LEU A 26 -2.00 2.68 -34.04
N LEU A 27 -2.42 1.63 -33.32
CA LEU A 27 -2.88 0.39 -33.95
C LEU A 27 -4.29 0.51 -34.55
N SER A 28 -5.16 1.30 -33.93
CA SER A 28 -6.58 1.37 -34.31
C SER A 28 -6.88 2.39 -35.41
N SER A 29 -5.98 3.36 -35.64
CA SER A 29 -6.19 4.50 -36.56
C SER A 29 -5.16 4.61 -37.68
N GLU A 30 -4.01 3.92 -37.58
CA GLU A 30 -2.97 3.92 -38.62
C GLU A 30 -2.72 2.49 -39.09
N ASP A 31 -2.53 2.29 -40.40
CA ASP A 31 -2.34 0.94 -40.99
C ASP A 31 -0.86 0.57 -41.19
N ASN A 32 0.02 1.58 -41.29
CA ASN A 32 1.43 1.44 -41.65
C ASN A 32 2.38 1.69 -40.45
N ILE A 33 1.95 1.36 -39.22
CA ILE A 33 2.76 1.53 -38.01
C ILE A 33 3.09 0.18 -37.38
N HIS A 34 4.36 -0.04 -37.07
CA HIS A 34 4.86 -1.18 -36.30
C HIS A 34 5.43 -0.69 -34.97
N ILE A 35 5.00 -1.27 -33.84
CA ILE A 35 5.35 -0.79 -32.51
C ILE A 35 6.22 -1.82 -31.78
N THR A 36 7.45 -1.45 -31.43
CA THR A 36 8.26 -2.23 -30.50
C THR A 36 8.13 -1.63 -29.10
N ALA A 37 7.53 -2.37 -28.17
CA ALA A 37 7.33 -1.92 -26.80
C ALA A 37 8.50 -2.33 -25.88
N VAL A 38 9.08 -1.37 -25.15
CA VAL A 38 10.09 -1.67 -24.12
C VAL A 38 9.38 -2.11 -22.85
N ILE A 39 9.56 -3.39 -22.48
CA ILE A 39 8.88 -3.99 -21.33
C ILE A 39 9.87 -4.80 -20.49
N ARG A 40 9.96 -4.48 -19.19
CA ARG A 40 10.72 -5.29 -18.23
C ARG A 40 9.98 -6.58 -17.84
N PRO A 41 10.65 -7.72 -17.61
CA PRO A 41 10.02 -8.91 -17.05
C PRO A 41 9.59 -8.66 -15.59
N LYS A 42 8.67 -9.49 -15.06
CA LYS A 42 8.21 -9.39 -13.66
C LYS A 42 8.09 -10.78 -13.02
N GLY A 43 9.08 -11.14 -12.20
CA GLY A 43 9.16 -12.48 -11.62
C GLY A 43 9.30 -13.52 -12.73
N GLU A 44 8.38 -14.49 -12.76
CA GLU A 44 8.33 -15.52 -13.81
C GLU A 44 7.60 -15.06 -15.09
N ILE A 45 7.01 -13.85 -15.11
CA ILE A 45 6.27 -13.34 -16.27
C ILE A 45 7.25 -12.63 -17.22
N THR A 46 7.42 -13.17 -18.43
CA THR A 46 8.28 -12.62 -19.49
C THR A 46 7.75 -11.31 -20.06
N ALA A 47 8.61 -10.53 -20.71
CA ALA A 47 8.18 -9.30 -21.38
C ALA A 47 7.12 -9.56 -22.47
N GLN A 48 7.27 -10.65 -23.25
CA GLN A 48 6.31 -11.06 -24.27
C GLN A 48 4.93 -11.37 -23.68
N THR A 49 4.87 -12.15 -22.59
CA THR A 49 3.59 -12.45 -21.92
C THR A 49 2.94 -11.18 -21.38
N ARG A 50 3.74 -10.21 -20.90
CA ARG A 50 3.21 -8.91 -20.47
C ARG A 50 2.65 -8.10 -21.65
N LEU A 51 3.28 -8.13 -22.83
CA LEU A 51 2.76 -7.50 -24.04
C LEU A 51 1.40 -8.11 -24.44
N GLU A 52 1.30 -9.44 -24.45
CA GLU A 52 0.04 -10.14 -24.75
C GLU A 52 -1.09 -9.83 -23.75
N GLN A 53 -0.72 -9.60 -22.48
CA GLN A 53 -1.68 -9.17 -21.46
C GLN A 53 -2.20 -7.74 -21.70
N LEU A 54 -1.43 -6.87 -22.36
CA LEU A 54 -1.88 -5.51 -22.70
C LEU A 54 -3.08 -5.54 -23.64
N PHE A 55 -3.08 -6.40 -24.66
CA PHE A 55 -4.20 -6.57 -25.59
C PHE A 55 -5.54 -6.92 -24.90
N ARG A 56 -5.48 -7.53 -23.70
CA ARG A 56 -6.68 -7.87 -22.91
C ARG A 56 -7.19 -6.72 -22.04
N LYS A 57 -6.47 -5.61 -21.96
CA LYS A 57 -6.88 -4.46 -21.13
C LYS A 57 -8.10 -3.75 -21.73
N PRO A 58 -8.92 -3.08 -20.89
CA PRO A 58 -10.14 -2.40 -21.33
C PRO A 58 -9.94 -1.34 -22.44
N VAL A 59 -8.74 -0.74 -22.54
CA VAL A 59 -8.42 0.27 -23.56
C VAL A 59 -8.60 -0.26 -24.98
N PHE A 60 -8.25 -1.52 -25.24
CA PHE A 60 -8.34 -2.15 -26.56
C PHE A 60 -9.74 -2.71 -26.86
N LYS A 61 -10.65 -2.72 -25.87
CA LYS A 61 -11.96 -3.35 -26.01
C LYS A 61 -12.79 -2.70 -27.14
N PRO A 62 -12.93 -1.36 -27.23
CA PRO A 62 -13.73 -0.76 -28.31
C PRO A 62 -13.17 -1.06 -29.71
N TRP A 63 -11.84 -1.05 -29.86
CA TRP A 63 -11.20 -1.42 -31.12
C TRP A 63 -11.47 -2.88 -31.50
N ARG A 64 -11.31 -3.81 -30.54
CA ARG A 64 -11.61 -5.24 -30.73
C ARG A 64 -13.05 -5.50 -31.12
N GLU A 65 -14.01 -4.80 -30.50
CA GLU A 65 -15.42 -4.89 -30.85
C GLU A 65 -15.71 -4.35 -32.27
N ARG A 66 -14.98 -3.29 -32.69
CA ARG A 66 -15.14 -2.67 -34.00
C ARG A 66 -14.59 -3.52 -35.16
N VAL A 67 -13.41 -4.11 -35.02
CA VAL A 67 -12.75 -4.85 -36.11
C VAL A 67 -12.92 -6.38 -36.01
N GLY A 68 -13.39 -6.88 -34.87
CA GLY A 68 -13.48 -8.31 -34.56
C GLY A 68 -12.26 -8.79 -33.77
N ASP A 69 -12.51 -9.64 -32.76
CA ASP A 69 -11.51 -10.08 -31.78
C ASP A 69 -10.31 -10.80 -32.41
N ASP A 70 -10.57 -11.68 -33.39
CA ASP A 70 -9.52 -12.45 -34.09
C ASP A 70 -8.67 -11.56 -35.01
N GLU A 71 -9.31 -10.62 -35.71
CA GLU A 71 -8.61 -9.69 -36.59
C GLU A 71 -7.78 -8.68 -35.79
N ALA A 72 -8.35 -8.10 -34.72
CA ALA A 72 -7.60 -7.24 -33.80
C ALA A 72 -6.38 -7.97 -33.21
N LYS A 73 -6.54 -9.25 -32.85
CA LYS A 73 -5.44 -10.07 -32.34
C LYS A 73 -4.38 -10.32 -33.41
N ARG A 74 -4.77 -10.63 -34.64
CA ARG A 74 -3.87 -10.80 -35.79
C ARG A 74 -3.07 -9.51 -36.02
N ILE A 75 -3.74 -8.37 -36.15
CA ILE A 75 -3.11 -7.05 -36.31
C ILE A 75 -2.15 -6.76 -35.15
N PHE A 76 -2.57 -6.99 -33.91
CA PHE A 76 -1.73 -6.75 -32.73
C PHE A 76 -0.47 -7.63 -32.77
N GLN A 77 -0.58 -8.90 -33.12
CA GLN A 77 0.57 -9.81 -33.22
C GLN A 77 1.50 -9.48 -34.39
N GLU A 78 0.96 -9.06 -35.53
CA GLU A 78 1.75 -8.72 -36.72
C GLU A 78 2.46 -7.36 -36.59
N ARG A 79 1.87 -6.41 -35.85
CA ARG A 79 2.33 -5.01 -35.78
C ARG A 79 2.91 -4.61 -34.42
N THR A 80 3.13 -5.57 -33.53
CA THR A 80 3.79 -5.31 -32.26
C THR A 80 4.91 -6.30 -31.97
N ASP A 81 6.00 -5.79 -31.42
CA ASP A 81 7.11 -6.56 -30.90
C ASP A 81 7.46 -6.10 -29.47
N VAL A 82 8.25 -6.89 -28.77
CA VAL A 82 8.79 -6.53 -27.45
C VAL A 82 10.30 -6.39 -27.50
N LEU A 83 10.80 -5.30 -26.92
CA LEU A 83 12.20 -5.18 -26.52
C LEU A 83 12.25 -5.40 -25.00
N GLU A 84 12.78 -6.56 -24.59
CA GLU A 84 12.91 -6.87 -23.17
C GLU A 84 14.02 -6.02 -22.55
N GLY A 85 13.66 -5.16 -21.59
CA GLY A 85 14.63 -4.28 -20.94
C GLY A 85 14.05 -3.42 -19.83
N ASP A 86 14.90 -3.05 -18.88
CA ASP A 86 14.66 -1.95 -17.94
C ASP A 86 15.35 -0.71 -18.50
N LEU A 87 14.67 0.43 -18.51
CA LEU A 87 15.25 1.66 -19.03
C LEU A 87 16.48 2.10 -18.24
N SER A 88 16.58 1.78 -16.95
CA SER A 88 17.78 2.05 -16.16
C SER A 88 19.03 1.26 -16.61
N ALA A 89 18.87 0.27 -17.50
CA ALA A 89 19.95 -0.60 -17.96
C ALA A 89 19.70 -1.14 -19.38
N LEU A 90 19.19 -0.30 -20.29
CA LEU A 90 18.83 -0.72 -21.65
C LEU A 90 20.10 -1.09 -22.44
N LYS A 91 20.25 -2.38 -22.79
CA LYS A 91 21.41 -2.90 -23.52
C LYS A 91 21.28 -2.65 -25.03
N GLY A 92 21.47 -1.40 -25.45
CA GLY A 92 21.56 -1.02 -26.87
C GLY A 92 20.26 -1.14 -27.66
N ILE A 93 20.16 -0.39 -28.76
CA ILE A 93 19.03 -0.40 -29.69
C ILE A 93 19.58 -0.82 -31.06
N GLU A 94 19.41 -2.09 -31.42
CA GLU A 94 19.95 -2.65 -32.67
C GLU A 94 19.02 -2.45 -33.87
N GLN A 95 17.71 -2.50 -33.63
CA GLN A 95 16.71 -2.39 -34.69
C GLN A 95 16.53 -0.92 -35.10
N PRO A 96 16.35 -0.63 -36.39
CA PRO A 96 16.10 0.73 -36.85
C PRO A 96 14.71 1.21 -36.39
N PHE A 97 14.63 2.46 -35.92
CA PHE A 97 13.39 3.14 -35.56
C PHE A 97 13.29 4.49 -36.28
N ASP A 98 12.08 4.83 -36.71
CA ASP A 98 11.80 6.15 -37.30
C ASP A 98 11.40 7.15 -36.22
N VAL A 99 10.70 6.67 -35.19
CA VAL A 99 10.17 7.47 -34.08
C VAL A 99 10.36 6.73 -32.76
N VAL A 100 10.75 7.46 -31.71
CA VAL A 100 10.81 6.95 -30.34
C VAL A 100 9.83 7.75 -29.48
N VAL A 101 8.86 7.08 -28.87
CA VAL A 101 7.95 7.69 -27.89
C VAL A 101 8.43 7.33 -26.48
N HIS A 102 9.01 8.31 -25.80
CA HIS A 102 9.47 8.14 -24.42
C HIS A 102 8.39 8.56 -23.42
N SER A 103 7.58 7.59 -22.96
CA SER A 103 6.48 7.81 -22.00
C SER A 103 6.67 7.09 -20.66
N ALA A 104 7.79 6.37 -20.49
CA ALA A 104 8.07 5.70 -19.23
C ALA A 104 8.39 6.69 -18.10
N SER A 105 7.61 6.64 -17.03
CA SER A 105 7.84 7.44 -15.83
C SER A 105 7.03 6.87 -14.66
N THR A 106 7.44 7.20 -13.45
CA THR A 106 6.62 6.96 -12.24
C THR A 106 5.95 8.27 -11.84
N VAL A 107 4.62 8.30 -11.88
CA VAL A 107 3.82 9.41 -11.33
C VAL A 107 3.57 9.14 -9.85
N SER A 108 4.57 9.46 -9.04
CA SER A 108 4.51 9.47 -7.58
C SER A 108 5.12 10.78 -7.10
N PHE A 109 4.46 11.47 -6.20
CA PHE A 109 4.89 12.80 -5.73
C PHE A 109 5.83 12.75 -4.51
N ASP A 110 5.91 11.61 -3.83
CA ASP A 110 6.81 11.38 -2.69
C ASP A 110 7.58 10.04 -2.78
N PRO A 111 8.16 9.64 -3.94
CA PRO A 111 9.11 8.54 -3.98
C PRO A 111 10.42 8.93 -3.25
N PRO A 112 11.18 7.94 -2.75
CA PRO A 112 12.58 8.14 -2.39
C PRO A 112 13.37 8.84 -3.50
N ILE A 113 14.24 9.79 -3.15
CA ILE A 113 14.98 10.61 -4.13
C ILE A 113 15.79 9.75 -5.12
N ASP A 114 16.42 8.70 -4.65
CA ASP A 114 17.18 7.73 -5.43
C ASP A 114 16.30 7.01 -6.47
N GLU A 115 15.13 6.51 -6.05
CA GLU A 115 14.17 5.86 -6.96
C GLU A 115 13.60 6.83 -8.01
N ALA A 116 13.33 8.07 -7.60
CA ALA A 116 12.79 9.12 -8.46
C ALA A 116 13.78 9.49 -9.58
N PHE A 117 15.03 9.76 -9.22
CA PHE A 117 16.09 10.11 -10.17
C PHE A 117 16.45 8.92 -11.06
N ASN A 118 16.62 7.71 -10.52
CA ASN A 118 16.89 6.51 -11.32
C ASN A 118 15.81 6.28 -12.40
N THR A 119 14.54 6.47 -12.05
CA THR A 119 13.45 6.22 -12.99
C THR A 119 13.36 7.31 -14.07
N ASN A 120 13.28 8.59 -13.66
CA ASN A 120 12.92 9.68 -14.58
C ASN A 120 14.14 10.30 -15.28
N VAL A 121 15.28 10.37 -14.60
CA VAL A 121 16.53 10.94 -15.14
C VAL A 121 17.41 9.83 -15.68
N GLY A 122 17.65 8.78 -14.89
CA GLY A 122 18.44 7.62 -15.31
C GLY A 122 17.82 6.87 -16.49
N GLY A 123 16.50 6.66 -16.46
CA GLY A 123 15.78 6.04 -17.57
C GLY A 123 15.82 6.84 -18.87
N ALA A 124 15.83 8.18 -18.80
CA ALA A 124 16.04 9.03 -19.96
C ALA A 124 17.49 8.95 -20.43
N LEU A 125 18.46 9.08 -19.52
CA LEU A 125 19.90 9.01 -19.80
C LEU A 125 20.26 7.74 -20.57
N SER A 126 19.88 6.58 -20.03
CA SER A 126 20.15 5.29 -20.66
C SER A 126 19.46 5.11 -22.02
N LEU A 127 18.27 5.68 -22.21
CA LEU A 127 17.61 5.67 -23.52
C LEU A 127 18.41 6.49 -24.54
N TYR A 128 18.78 7.73 -24.20
CA TYR A 128 19.51 8.61 -25.12
C TYR A 128 20.92 8.10 -25.40
N GLU A 129 21.62 7.55 -24.40
CA GLU A 129 22.91 6.87 -24.61
C GLU A 129 22.78 5.66 -25.54
N ALA A 130 21.74 4.85 -25.37
CA ALA A 130 21.49 3.70 -26.26
C ALA A 130 21.15 4.14 -27.69
N LEU A 131 20.41 5.24 -27.86
CA LEU A 131 20.12 5.82 -29.17
C LEU A 131 21.38 6.38 -29.84
N LEU A 132 22.19 7.16 -29.13
CA LEU A 132 23.47 7.67 -29.62
C LEU A 132 24.41 6.53 -30.02
N ALA A 133 24.51 5.50 -29.20
CA ALA A 133 25.32 4.31 -29.48
C ALA A 133 24.83 3.52 -30.71
N SER A 134 23.53 3.59 -31.04
CA SER A 134 22.97 2.93 -32.22
C SER A 134 23.33 3.63 -33.54
N GLY A 135 23.75 4.90 -33.49
CA GLY A 135 24.02 5.73 -34.68
C GLY A 135 22.78 6.08 -35.50
N GLN A 136 21.57 5.82 -35.00
CA GLN A 136 20.31 6.15 -35.64
C GLN A 136 19.88 7.60 -35.33
N ASP A 137 19.00 8.17 -36.14
CA ASP A 137 18.42 9.51 -35.92
C ASP A 137 16.87 9.51 -35.93
N PRO A 138 16.21 8.74 -35.04
CA PRO A 138 14.77 8.78 -34.92
C PRO A 138 14.28 10.13 -34.39
N HIS A 139 13.07 10.51 -34.77
CA HIS A 139 12.37 11.60 -34.08
C HIS A 139 11.96 11.13 -32.68
N VAL A 140 12.46 11.80 -31.64
CA VAL A 140 12.11 11.46 -30.25
C VAL A 140 10.97 12.35 -29.76
N VAL A 141 9.87 11.72 -29.32
CA VAL A 141 8.76 12.36 -28.60
C VAL A 141 8.93 12.07 -27.11
N HIS A 142 9.45 13.04 -26.36
CA HIS A 142 9.70 12.94 -24.93
C HIS A 142 8.48 13.43 -24.14
N VAL A 143 7.86 12.55 -23.33
CA VAL A 143 6.70 12.92 -22.51
C VAL A 143 7.13 13.40 -21.12
N SER A 144 6.81 14.66 -20.84
CA SER A 144 7.09 15.35 -19.58
C SER A 144 5.80 15.81 -18.89
N THR A 145 5.72 17.04 -18.39
CA THR A 145 4.54 17.63 -17.75
C THR A 145 4.58 19.16 -17.79
N CYS A 146 3.44 19.86 -17.78
CA CYS A 146 3.41 21.34 -17.73
C CYS A 146 4.11 21.90 -16.47
N TYR A 147 4.09 21.13 -15.38
CA TYR A 147 4.55 21.57 -14.07
C TYR A 147 6.08 21.54 -13.87
N VAL A 148 6.85 21.19 -14.90
CA VAL A 148 8.33 21.18 -14.86
C VAL A 148 8.97 22.54 -14.63
N GLY A 149 8.25 23.64 -14.85
CA GLY A 149 8.75 24.99 -14.60
C GLY A 149 8.82 25.38 -13.11
N GLY A 150 8.43 24.49 -12.20
CA GLY A 150 8.43 24.76 -10.76
C GLY A 150 7.40 25.81 -10.32
N ILE A 151 7.59 26.36 -9.12
CA ILE A 151 6.73 27.38 -8.53
C ILE A 151 6.94 28.69 -9.29
N ALA A 152 5.93 29.11 -10.02
CA ALA A 152 6.01 30.32 -10.82
C ALA A 152 4.65 31.03 -10.90
N LYS A 153 4.64 32.27 -11.43
CA LYS A 153 3.42 33.09 -11.60
C LYS A 153 3.27 33.55 -13.04
N GLY A 154 2.03 33.65 -13.51
CA GLY A 154 1.70 34.14 -14.84
C GLY A 154 1.90 33.13 -15.96
N LEU A 155 1.94 33.64 -17.20
CA LEU A 155 1.99 32.85 -18.43
C LEU A 155 3.27 32.02 -18.55
N ARG A 156 3.13 30.76 -18.98
CA ARG A 156 4.22 29.81 -19.19
C ARG A 156 4.26 29.39 -20.67
N PRO A 157 5.18 29.94 -21.47
CA PRO A 157 5.25 29.66 -22.91
C PRO A 157 5.75 28.24 -23.19
N GLU A 158 5.37 27.71 -24.36
CA GLU A 158 5.92 26.46 -24.90
C GLU A 158 7.36 26.66 -25.39
N ALA A 159 8.30 26.56 -24.44
CA ALA A 159 9.73 26.81 -24.65
C ALA A 159 10.61 25.93 -23.72
N PRO A 160 11.94 25.91 -23.91
CA PRO A 160 12.87 25.31 -22.95
C PRO A 160 12.69 25.92 -21.55
N ILE A 161 12.96 25.13 -20.51
CA ILE A 161 12.86 25.62 -19.11
C ILE A 161 14.11 26.45 -18.79
N ASP A 162 13.92 27.61 -18.17
CA ASP A 162 15.01 28.44 -17.67
C ASP A 162 15.41 28.00 -16.24
N HIS A 163 16.53 27.28 -16.13
CA HIS A 163 17.18 26.94 -14.86
C HIS A 163 18.67 26.61 -15.10
N ASP A 164 19.50 26.76 -14.07
CA ASP A 164 20.94 26.50 -14.08
C ASP A 164 21.36 25.21 -13.34
N VAL A 165 20.39 24.45 -12.84
CA VAL A 165 20.64 23.18 -12.13
C VAL A 165 21.35 22.15 -13.02
N ASP A 166 22.50 21.67 -12.54
CA ASP A 166 23.28 20.60 -13.16
C ASP A 166 22.66 19.23 -12.84
N TRP A 167 21.94 18.67 -13.81
CA TRP A 167 21.26 17.39 -13.65
C TRP A 167 22.21 16.22 -13.34
N ARG A 168 23.47 16.27 -13.78
CA ARG A 168 24.46 15.20 -13.55
C ARG A 168 24.82 15.13 -12.08
N ARG A 169 25.11 16.29 -11.47
CA ARG A 169 25.41 16.38 -10.03
C ARG A 169 24.22 15.97 -9.17
N GLU A 170 23.01 16.39 -9.54
CA GLU A 170 21.81 16.01 -8.79
C GLU A 170 21.53 14.51 -8.90
N PHE A 171 21.76 13.91 -10.08
CA PHE A 171 21.64 12.46 -10.28
C PHE A 171 22.64 11.69 -9.43
N ASP A 172 23.94 12.05 -9.48
CA ASP A 172 24.99 11.40 -8.69
C ASP A 172 24.70 11.49 -7.18
N TYR A 173 24.28 12.67 -6.71
CA TYR A 173 23.88 12.87 -5.31
C TYR A 173 22.68 12.00 -4.92
N ALA A 174 21.63 11.97 -5.76
CA ALA A 174 20.42 11.21 -5.48
C ALA A 174 20.71 9.72 -5.35
N VAL A 175 21.54 9.16 -6.24
CA VAL A 175 21.93 7.74 -6.18
C VAL A 175 22.77 7.45 -4.94
N ALA A 176 23.70 8.33 -4.56
CA ALA A 176 24.53 8.18 -3.37
C ALA A 176 23.76 8.32 -2.05
N ALA A 177 22.65 9.08 -2.03
CA ALA A 177 21.87 9.35 -0.82
C ALA A 177 21.34 8.07 -0.12
N ARG A 178 21.09 7.00 -0.88
CA ARG A 178 20.67 5.69 -0.34
C ARG A 178 21.73 5.12 0.59
N GLU A 179 22.99 5.12 0.16
CA GLU A 179 24.11 4.58 0.93
C GLU A 179 24.35 5.41 2.20
N GLU A 180 24.27 6.73 2.10
CA GLU A 180 24.38 7.63 3.25
C GLU A 180 23.29 7.35 4.29
N ALA A 181 22.03 7.20 3.85
CA ALA A 181 20.92 6.87 4.73
C ALA A 181 21.10 5.47 5.37
N GLU A 182 21.62 4.50 4.61
CA GLU A 182 21.94 3.16 5.13
C GLU A 182 23.00 3.23 6.25
N LEU A 183 24.08 4.00 6.06
CA LEU A 183 25.13 4.19 7.07
C LEU A 183 24.57 4.89 8.32
N ALA A 184 23.83 5.99 8.15
CA ALA A 184 23.22 6.74 9.26
C ALA A 184 22.25 5.88 10.09
N SER A 185 21.50 4.99 9.44
CA SER A 185 20.53 4.11 10.09
C SER A 185 21.15 3.06 11.03
N ARG A 186 22.46 2.79 10.88
CA ARG A 186 23.20 1.76 11.64
C ARG A 186 24.07 2.33 12.77
N THR A 187 23.96 3.62 13.06
CA THR A 187 24.60 4.22 14.23
C THR A 187 24.05 3.59 15.52
N PRO A 188 24.86 3.40 16.59
CA PRO A 188 24.40 2.82 17.84
C PRO A 188 23.17 3.54 18.43
N GLU A 189 23.16 4.87 18.37
CA GLU A 189 22.08 5.70 18.88
C GLU A 189 20.76 5.40 18.15
N GLN A 190 20.81 5.30 16.83
CA GLN A 190 19.64 5.06 16.01
C GLN A 190 19.13 3.62 16.15
N LEU A 191 20.04 2.63 16.20
CA LEU A 191 19.70 1.23 16.45
C LEU A 191 19.06 1.04 17.83
N HIS A 192 19.58 1.67 18.88
CA HIS A 192 18.95 1.66 20.21
C HIS A 192 17.52 2.23 20.16
N SER A 193 17.31 3.35 19.46
CA SER A 193 15.97 3.93 19.31
C SER A 193 14.98 2.99 18.60
N PHE A 194 15.44 2.25 17.58
CA PHE A 194 14.61 1.26 16.89
C PHE A 194 14.30 0.05 17.78
N ILE A 195 15.30 -0.46 18.50
CA ILE A 195 15.15 -1.58 19.44
C ILE A 195 14.20 -1.22 20.57
N ASP A 196 14.31 -0.01 21.14
CA ASP A 196 13.44 0.45 22.23
C ASP A 196 11.98 0.58 21.78
N SER A 197 11.75 1.15 20.61
CA SER A 197 10.42 1.27 20.01
C SER A 197 9.83 -0.10 19.66
N ALA A 198 10.63 -1.01 19.11
CA ALA A 198 10.24 -2.39 18.83
C ALA A 198 9.91 -3.15 20.11
N THR A 199 10.76 -3.08 21.14
CA THR A 199 10.53 -3.76 22.43
C THR A 199 9.20 -3.34 23.07
N LYS A 200 8.86 -2.05 23.01
CA LYS A 200 7.59 -1.53 23.54
C LYS A 200 6.35 -2.06 22.80
N SER A 201 6.48 -2.38 21.51
CA SER A 201 5.35 -2.76 20.65
C SER A 201 5.25 -4.27 20.39
N THR A 202 6.37 -4.99 20.33
CA THR A 202 6.46 -6.41 19.98
C THR A 202 7.18 -7.28 21.03
N GLY A 203 7.59 -6.73 22.17
CA GLY A 203 8.29 -7.47 23.24
C GLY A 203 7.55 -8.74 23.71
N LYS A 204 6.23 -8.69 23.77
CA LYS A 204 5.35 -9.84 24.08
C LYS A 204 5.47 -11.04 23.13
N ARG A 205 6.15 -10.90 21.99
CA ARG A 205 6.29 -11.93 20.95
C ARG A 205 7.70 -12.53 20.89
N GLY A 206 8.56 -12.18 21.85
CA GLY A 206 9.93 -12.65 21.93
C GLY A 206 10.96 -11.80 21.18
N PRO A 207 12.25 -12.07 21.41
CA PRO A 207 13.37 -11.24 20.97
C PRO A 207 13.59 -11.21 19.46
N LYS A 208 13.32 -12.29 18.70
CA LYS A 208 13.44 -12.25 17.23
C LYS A 208 12.33 -11.40 16.61
N SER A 209 11.13 -11.42 17.19
CA SER A 209 10.05 -10.52 16.77
C SER A 209 10.41 -9.05 17.02
N VAL A 210 11.12 -8.75 18.11
CA VAL A 210 11.68 -7.43 18.38
C VAL A 210 12.74 -7.07 17.34
N ALA A 211 13.69 -7.95 17.06
CA ALA A 211 14.75 -7.72 16.06
C ALA A 211 14.17 -7.47 14.66
N ALA A 212 13.23 -8.30 14.20
CA ALA A 212 12.57 -8.13 12.91
C ALA A 212 11.76 -6.82 12.82
N SER A 213 11.08 -6.43 13.91
CA SER A 213 10.35 -5.16 13.97
C SER A 213 11.29 -3.94 14.01
N ALA A 214 12.44 -4.07 14.67
CA ALA A 214 13.46 -3.03 14.68
C ALA A 214 14.06 -2.84 13.27
N GLU A 215 14.36 -3.94 12.58
CA GLU A 215 14.86 -3.91 11.20
C GLU A 215 13.83 -3.32 10.22
N ALA A 216 12.56 -3.69 10.35
CA ALA A 216 11.48 -3.09 9.56
C ALA A 216 11.31 -1.58 9.84
N SER A 217 11.53 -1.16 11.09
CA SER A 217 11.50 0.26 11.46
C SER A 217 12.71 1.01 10.87
N ARG A 218 13.88 0.38 10.83
CA ARG A 218 15.10 0.92 10.22
C ARG A 218 14.92 1.15 8.72
N THR A 219 14.41 0.14 8.00
CA THR A 219 14.16 0.27 6.55
C THR A 219 13.10 1.32 6.27
N GLY A 220 12.02 1.37 7.06
CA GLY A 220 11.02 2.44 6.96
C GLY A 220 11.59 3.84 7.22
N TRP A 221 12.53 3.97 8.18
CA TRP A 221 13.23 5.23 8.44
C TRP A 221 14.08 5.67 7.26
N ILE A 222 14.79 4.75 6.59
CA ILE A 222 15.59 5.05 5.40
C ILE A 222 14.68 5.59 4.28
N THR A 223 13.59 4.88 3.98
CA THR A 223 12.61 5.33 2.98
C THR A 223 12.11 6.74 3.30
N GLN A 224 11.69 6.99 4.54
CA GLN A 224 11.21 8.33 4.93
C GLN A 224 12.29 9.40 4.78
N ARG A 225 13.54 9.09 5.18
CA ARG A 225 14.67 10.02 5.05
C ARG A 225 14.92 10.41 3.60
N LEU A 226 14.85 9.46 2.66
CA LEU A 226 15.05 9.69 1.23
C LEU A 226 13.90 10.48 0.60
N VAL A 227 12.67 10.22 1.02
CA VAL A 227 11.49 11.02 0.63
C VAL A 227 11.65 12.47 1.10
N ASP A 228 12.04 12.67 2.37
CA ASP A 228 12.23 14.01 2.94
C ASP A 228 13.38 14.76 2.25
N LEU A 229 14.46 14.06 1.89
CA LEU A 229 15.58 14.61 1.10
C LEU A 229 15.10 15.08 -0.28
N GLY A 230 14.40 14.23 -1.02
CA GLY A 230 13.87 14.56 -2.36
C GLY A 230 12.92 15.76 -2.33
N ARG A 231 11.97 15.76 -1.38
CA ARG A 231 11.03 16.86 -1.19
C ARG A 231 11.74 18.16 -0.86
N THR A 232 12.64 18.15 0.12
CA THR A 232 13.35 19.36 0.56
C THR A 232 14.28 19.88 -0.54
N ARG A 233 14.94 18.99 -1.29
CA ARG A 233 15.83 19.38 -2.38
C ARG A 233 15.06 20.04 -3.52
N ALA A 234 13.96 19.44 -3.98
CA ALA A 234 13.09 20.03 -4.99
C ALA A 234 12.61 21.43 -4.60
N GLN A 235 12.10 21.58 -3.37
CA GLN A 235 11.63 22.87 -2.84
C GLN A 235 12.75 23.90 -2.73
N SER A 236 13.96 23.49 -2.34
CA SER A 236 15.11 24.40 -2.23
C SER A 236 15.54 25.00 -3.57
N LEU A 237 15.20 24.33 -4.67
CA LEU A 237 15.52 24.76 -6.02
C LEU A 237 14.31 25.36 -6.76
N GLY A 238 13.16 25.49 -6.09
CA GLY A 238 11.96 26.12 -6.65
C GLY A 238 10.93 25.18 -7.28
N TRP A 239 11.11 23.86 -7.22
CA TRP A 239 10.10 22.89 -7.65
C TRP A 239 9.11 22.55 -6.53
N THR A 240 7.87 22.21 -6.89
CA THR A 240 6.81 21.90 -5.92
C THR A 240 7.04 20.57 -5.21
N ASP A 241 7.58 19.59 -5.94
CA ASP A 241 7.81 18.23 -5.49
C ASP A 241 8.91 17.54 -6.30
N ILE A 242 9.30 16.35 -5.86
CA ILE A 242 10.36 15.56 -6.50
C ILE A 242 9.97 15.05 -7.90
N TYR A 243 8.67 14.90 -8.18
CA TYR A 243 8.20 14.45 -9.49
C TYR A 243 8.45 15.51 -10.56
N THR A 244 7.99 16.73 -10.33
CA THR A 244 8.20 17.87 -11.25
C THR A 244 9.68 18.19 -11.43
N PHE A 245 10.45 18.11 -10.34
CA PHE A 245 11.90 18.30 -10.38
C PHE A 245 12.60 17.25 -11.26
N THR A 246 12.34 15.95 -11.04
CA THR A 246 12.99 14.89 -11.83
C THR A 246 12.52 14.86 -13.28
N LYS A 247 11.29 15.30 -13.58
CA LYS A 247 10.82 15.53 -14.96
C LYS A 247 11.57 16.66 -15.66
N ALA A 248 11.79 17.79 -14.97
CA ALA A 248 12.62 18.87 -15.51
C ALA A 248 14.06 18.42 -15.79
N MET A 249 14.65 17.63 -14.89
CA MET A 249 15.97 17.05 -15.12
C MET A 249 15.98 16.06 -16.30
N GLY A 250 14.94 15.24 -16.45
CA GLY A 250 14.77 14.35 -17.61
C GLY A 250 14.63 15.10 -18.95
N GLU A 251 13.95 16.25 -18.96
CA GLU A 251 13.93 17.14 -20.13
C GLU A 251 15.33 17.67 -20.43
N ARG A 252 16.09 18.10 -19.40
CA ARG A 252 17.46 18.59 -19.60
C ARG A 252 18.38 17.51 -20.17
N VAL A 253 18.21 16.24 -19.77
CA VAL A 253 18.92 15.11 -20.38
C VAL A 253 18.60 15.00 -21.87
N ALA A 254 17.31 15.08 -22.24
CA ALA A 254 16.88 15.03 -23.63
C ALA A 254 17.43 16.18 -24.46
N GLU A 255 17.43 17.39 -23.90
CA GLU A 255 18.00 18.57 -24.52
C GLU A 255 19.52 18.45 -24.69
N ASP A 256 20.26 18.12 -23.62
CA ASP A 256 21.72 18.03 -23.64
C ASP A 256 22.25 16.92 -24.57
N LEU A 257 21.65 15.73 -24.53
CA LEU A 257 22.18 14.56 -25.22
C LEU A 257 21.60 14.37 -26.62
N TRP A 258 20.42 14.91 -26.90
CA TRP A 258 19.72 14.69 -28.17
C TRP A 258 19.53 15.99 -28.94
N GLY A 259 18.67 16.89 -28.44
CA GLY A 259 18.32 18.13 -29.15
C GLY A 259 19.53 19.03 -29.40
N GLY A 260 20.40 19.20 -28.41
CA GLY A 260 21.62 20.00 -28.48
C GLY A 260 22.69 19.44 -29.43
N ASN A 261 22.56 18.18 -29.85
CA ASN A 261 23.39 17.54 -30.87
C ASN A 261 22.76 17.59 -32.27
N GLY A 262 21.68 18.36 -32.47
CA GLY A 262 21.01 18.54 -33.77
C GLY A 262 20.00 17.44 -34.12
N HIS A 263 19.69 16.53 -33.19
CA HIS A 263 18.69 15.48 -33.41
C HIS A 263 17.25 15.97 -33.19
N ARG A 264 16.30 15.35 -33.90
CA ARG A 264 14.88 15.73 -33.85
C ARG A 264 14.25 15.39 -32.48
N LEU A 265 13.81 16.41 -31.75
CA LEU A 265 13.21 16.29 -30.41
C LEU A 265 11.89 17.05 -30.31
N SER A 266 10.82 16.37 -29.89
CA SER A 266 9.58 17.01 -29.45
C SER A 266 9.32 16.69 -27.97
N VAL A 267 9.21 17.72 -27.13
CA VAL A 267 8.86 17.60 -25.72
C VAL A 267 7.36 17.86 -25.56
N VAL A 268 6.63 16.82 -25.16
CA VAL A 268 5.18 16.87 -24.90
C VAL A 268 4.94 16.99 -23.40
N ARG A 269 4.38 18.11 -22.97
CA ARG A 269 4.08 18.46 -21.58
C ARG A 269 2.57 18.41 -21.36
N PRO A 270 2.00 17.26 -20.96
CA PRO A 270 0.61 17.22 -20.53
C PRO A 270 0.40 17.91 -19.17
N ALA A 271 -0.78 18.50 -19.02
CA ALA A 271 -1.37 18.91 -17.74
C ALA A 271 -1.83 17.68 -16.92
N ILE A 272 -2.71 17.87 -15.92
CA ILE A 272 -3.27 16.74 -15.15
C ILE A 272 -4.15 15.90 -16.09
N ILE A 273 -3.70 14.70 -16.43
CA ILE A 273 -4.40 13.81 -17.36
C ILE A 273 -5.53 13.09 -16.63
N GLU A 274 -6.76 13.30 -17.10
CA GLU A 274 -7.96 12.63 -16.61
C GLU A 274 -8.63 11.79 -17.71
N SER A 275 -9.81 11.22 -17.41
CA SER A 275 -10.51 10.28 -18.29
C SER A 275 -10.72 10.82 -19.71
N ALA A 276 -10.77 9.91 -20.68
CA ALA A 276 -11.01 10.28 -22.08
C ALA A 276 -12.32 11.04 -22.27
N LEU A 277 -12.30 12.07 -23.14
CA LEU A 277 -13.51 12.76 -23.57
C LEU A 277 -14.27 11.92 -24.60
N ARG A 278 -13.55 11.35 -25.58
CA ARG A 278 -14.10 10.65 -26.74
C ARG A 278 -13.48 9.26 -26.92
N HIS A 279 -12.16 9.14 -27.02
CA HIS A 279 -11.47 7.89 -27.43
C HIS A 279 -10.58 7.30 -26.32
N PRO A 280 -10.53 5.97 -26.10
CA PRO A 280 -11.20 4.88 -26.83
C PRO A 280 -12.70 4.77 -26.55
N GLN A 281 -13.16 5.36 -25.44
CA GLN A 281 -14.56 5.59 -25.13
C GLN A 281 -14.65 6.72 -24.09
N PRO A 282 -15.76 7.47 -24.03
CA PRO A 282 -15.96 8.49 -23.00
C PRO A 282 -15.81 7.91 -21.59
N GLY A 283 -15.06 8.60 -20.72
CA GLY A 283 -14.85 8.22 -19.33
C GLY A 283 -13.81 7.10 -19.14
N TRP A 284 -13.12 6.65 -20.20
CA TRP A 284 -12.06 5.66 -20.05
C TRP A 284 -10.88 6.22 -19.22
N ILE A 285 -10.48 5.48 -18.19
CA ILE A 285 -9.37 5.80 -17.29
C ILE A 285 -8.80 4.49 -16.72
N ASP A 286 -7.47 4.38 -16.58
CA ASP A 286 -6.83 3.16 -16.04
C ASP A 286 -6.44 3.34 -14.57
N GLY A 287 -7.38 3.05 -13.67
CA GLY A 287 -7.22 3.24 -12.23
C GLY A 287 -7.27 4.72 -11.80
N TYR A 288 -7.19 4.96 -10.49
CA TYR A 288 -7.25 6.33 -9.96
C TYR A 288 -6.06 7.19 -10.42
N LYS A 289 -6.37 8.39 -10.89
CA LYS A 289 -5.41 9.42 -11.29
C LYS A 289 -5.23 10.46 -10.20
N VAL A 290 -4.63 11.59 -10.56
CA VAL A 290 -4.20 12.59 -9.59
C VAL A 290 -5.44 13.21 -8.93
N ALA A 291 -6.51 13.58 -9.65
CA ALA A 291 -7.68 14.18 -9.00
C ALA A 291 -8.60 13.15 -8.30
N ASP A 292 -8.71 11.93 -8.83
CA ASP A 292 -9.73 10.97 -8.41
C ASP A 292 -9.78 10.64 -6.91
N PRO A 293 -8.66 10.38 -6.20
CA PRO A 293 -8.69 10.09 -4.78
C PRO A 293 -9.25 11.25 -3.97
N LEU A 294 -8.97 12.49 -4.38
CA LEU A 294 -9.49 13.71 -3.76
C LEU A 294 -11.01 13.81 -3.98
N ILE A 295 -11.46 13.62 -5.23
CA ILE A 295 -12.89 13.63 -5.60
C ILE A 295 -13.65 12.56 -4.80
N MET A 296 -13.12 11.34 -4.72
CA MET A 296 -13.77 10.26 -3.99
C MET A 296 -13.72 10.44 -2.46
N ALA A 297 -12.68 11.07 -1.91
CA ALA A 297 -12.64 11.44 -0.50
C ALA A 297 -13.67 12.54 -0.18
N TYR A 298 -13.85 13.52 -1.06
CA TYR A 298 -14.91 14.52 -0.95
C TYR A 298 -16.30 13.88 -1.02
N ALA A 299 -16.54 13.01 -2.01
CA ALA A 299 -17.81 12.31 -2.19
C ALA A 299 -18.22 11.46 -0.98
N LYS A 300 -17.24 10.94 -0.24
CA LYS A 300 -17.43 10.18 1.01
C LYS A 300 -17.53 11.06 2.26
N GLY A 301 -17.54 12.39 2.10
CA GLY A 301 -17.62 13.35 3.21
C GLY A 301 -16.35 13.42 4.07
N ALA A 302 -15.24 12.85 3.61
CA ALA A 302 -13.98 12.80 4.36
C ALA A 302 -13.19 14.12 4.32
N LEU A 303 -13.55 15.02 3.40
CA LEU A 303 -12.90 16.32 3.19
C LEU A 303 -13.88 17.46 3.54
N PRO A 304 -14.08 17.81 4.82
CA PRO A 304 -15.02 18.87 5.21
C PRO A 304 -14.59 20.25 4.71
N GLU A 305 -13.30 20.47 4.52
CA GLU A 305 -12.72 21.73 4.05
C GLU A 305 -11.43 21.43 3.28
N PHE A 306 -11.09 22.26 2.29
CA PHE A 306 -9.91 22.09 1.45
C PHE A 306 -9.15 23.41 1.28
N PRO A 307 -7.81 23.43 1.47
CA PRO A 307 -7.01 24.63 1.23
C PRO A 307 -6.71 24.77 -0.27
N GLY A 308 -7.13 25.89 -0.85
CA GLY A 308 -6.87 26.21 -2.26
C GLY A 308 -7.28 27.65 -2.54
N LEU A 309 -6.78 28.20 -3.63
CA LEU A 309 -7.27 29.47 -4.17
C LEU A 309 -8.44 29.12 -5.10
N PRO A 310 -9.68 29.57 -4.81
CA PRO A 310 -10.84 29.20 -5.62
C PRO A 310 -10.73 29.72 -7.06
N ASP A 311 -10.02 30.83 -7.25
CA ASP A 311 -9.85 31.51 -8.55
C ASP A 311 -8.64 31.00 -9.33
N SER A 312 -7.81 30.12 -8.75
CA SER A 312 -6.70 29.49 -9.47
C SER A 312 -7.24 28.56 -10.57
N VAL A 313 -6.60 28.63 -11.74
CA VAL A 313 -6.88 27.71 -12.85
C VAL A 313 -6.26 26.37 -12.52
N LEU A 314 -7.09 25.32 -12.52
CA LEU A 314 -6.62 23.94 -12.40
C LEU A 314 -6.51 23.34 -13.80
N ASP A 315 -5.27 23.16 -14.25
CA ASP A 315 -4.99 22.59 -15.57
C ASP A 315 -5.22 21.07 -15.59
N VAL A 316 -6.39 20.70 -16.12
CA VAL A 316 -6.82 19.32 -16.41
C VAL A 316 -6.92 19.15 -17.93
N ILE A 317 -6.64 17.94 -18.42
CA ILE A 317 -6.80 17.58 -19.82
C ILE A 317 -7.27 16.12 -19.99
N PRO A 318 -8.22 15.83 -20.89
CA PRO A 318 -8.58 14.46 -21.24
C PRO A 318 -7.42 13.69 -21.88
N VAL A 319 -7.26 12.40 -21.55
CA VAL A 319 -6.16 11.56 -22.06
C VAL A 319 -6.11 11.45 -23.59
N ASP A 320 -7.24 11.46 -24.27
CA ASP A 320 -7.31 11.39 -25.72
C ASP A 320 -6.67 12.58 -26.42
N PHE A 321 -6.67 13.76 -25.79
CA PHE A 321 -6.03 14.95 -26.36
C PHE A 321 -4.51 14.78 -26.35
N VAL A 322 -3.97 14.26 -25.25
CA VAL A 322 -2.53 13.95 -25.12
C VAL A 322 -2.14 12.85 -26.11
N VAL A 323 -2.96 11.81 -26.23
CA VAL A 323 -2.73 10.69 -27.16
C VAL A 323 -2.77 11.17 -28.62
N ASN A 324 -3.72 12.02 -28.98
CA ASN A 324 -3.85 12.54 -30.34
C ASN A 324 -2.68 13.46 -30.69
N ALA A 325 -2.21 14.31 -29.76
CA ALA A 325 -1.03 15.13 -29.98
C ALA A 325 0.25 14.30 -30.20
N ILE A 326 0.45 13.25 -29.38
CA ILE A 326 1.57 12.30 -29.57
C ILE A 326 1.44 11.59 -30.91
N THR A 327 0.23 11.12 -31.27
CA THR A 327 -0.02 10.44 -32.55
C THR A 327 0.25 11.35 -33.73
N ALA A 328 -0.17 12.62 -33.66
CA ALA A 328 0.12 13.62 -34.69
C ALA A 328 1.62 13.83 -34.87
N LEU A 329 2.41 13.88 -33.78
CA LEU A 329 3.86 13.95 -33.87
C LEU A 329 4.50 12.68 -34.44
N VAL A 330 3.98 11.50 -34.11
CA VAL A 330 4.47 10.23 -34.67
C VAL A 330 4.20 10.17 -36.18
N VAL A 331 3.01 10.58 -36.63
CA VAL A 331 2.59 10.49 -38.03
C VAL A 331 3.21 11.60 -38.87
N ASN A 332 3.10 12.85 -38.43
CA ASN A 332 3.49 14.05 -39.20
C ASN A 332 4.95 14.45 -38.99
N GLY A 333 5.63 13.91 -37.97
CA GLY A 333 7.03 14.21 -37.66
C GLY A 333 7.23 15.41 -36.75
N HIS A 334 8.49 15.83 -36.65
CA HIS A 334 8.94 16.96 -35.84
C HIS A 334 8.59 18.31 -36.51
N ARG A 335 8.42 19.36 -35.71
CA ARG A 335 8.25 20.73 -36.23
C ARG A 335 9.43 21.09 -37.15
N GLY A 336 9.18 21.86 -38.21
CA GLY A 336 10.26 22.39 -39.05
C GLY A 336 10.73 21.50 -40.20
N GLU A 337 10.19 20.28 -40.42
CA GLU A 337 10.48 19.53 -41.66
C GLU A 337 10.09 20.31 -42.93
N SER A 338 9.11 21.22 -42.82
CA SER A 338 8.66 22.13 -43.88
C SER A 338 9.42 23.46 -43.95
N HIS A 339 10.17 23.84 -42.91
CA HIS A 339 10.76 25.18 -42.75
C HIS A 339 12.30 25.19 -42.54
N GLY A 340 12.96 24.03 -42.51
CA GLY A 340 14.43 23.94 -42.41
C GLY A 340 15.00 24.03 -40.98
N ASP A 341 14.18 24.34 -39.98
CA ASP A 341 14.55 24.37 -38.54
C ASP A 341 14.54 22.98 -37.90
N ARG A 342 15.32 22.03 -38.45
CA ARG A 342 15.45 20.67 -37.87
C ARG A 342 16.23 20.63 -36.54
N GLU A 343 16.97 21.69 -36.26
CA GLU A 343 17.91 21.76 -35.13
C GLU A 343 17.27 22.26 -33.81
N GLN A 344 15.99 22.67 -33.83
CA GLN A 344 15.33 23.24 -32.64
C GLN A 344 14.30 22.28 -32.05
N ALA A 345 14.41 21.98 -30.76
CA ALA A 345 13.43 21.16 -30.06
C ALA A 345 12.02 21.81 -30.08
N GLY A 346 10.99 20.99 -30.29
CA GLY A 346 9.60 21.42 -30.33
C GLY A 346 8.93 21.20 -28.97
N TYR A 347 8.37 22.26 -28.38
CA TYR A 347 7.69 22.18 -27.09
C TYR A 347 6.18 22.27 -27.30
N TYR A 348 5.44 21.33 -26.69
CA TYR A 348 3.99 21.21 -26.81
C TYR A 348 3.37 21.01 -25.44
N GLN A 349 2.66 22.02 -24.93
CA GLN A 349 1.90 21.95 -23.69
C GLN A 349 0.46 21.53 -23.99
N ILE A 350 0.13 20.29 -23.61
CA ILE A 350 -1.22 19.77 -23.78
C ILE A 350 -2.01 20.11 -22.51
N CYS A 351 -2.54 21.32 -22.49
CA CYS A 351 -3.18 21.95 -21.34
C CYS A 351 -4.43 22.73 -21.77
N SER A 352 -5.12 23.34 -20.81
CA SER A 352 -6.33 24.12 -21.07
C SER A 352 -6.27 25.54 -20.54
N GLY A 353 -5.32 25.87 -19.65
CA GLY A 353 -5.33 27.08 -18.85
C GLY A 353 -5.37 28.39 -19.64
N ALA A 354 -4.62 28.52 -20.74
CA ALA A 354 -4.64 29.74 -21.56
C ALA A 354 -5.88 29.85 -22.47
N SER A 355 -6.34 28.73 -23.05
CA SER A 355 -7.34 28.74 -24.13
C SER A 355 -8.76 28.37 -23.70
N ASN A 356 -8.90 27.57 -22.64
CA ASN A 356 -10.17 27.13 -22.08
C ASN A 356 -10.05 26.92 -20.55
N PRO A 357 -9.80 28.00 -19.78
CA PRO A 357 -9.47 27.91 -18.36
C PRO A 357 -10.57 27.22 -17.55
N LEU A 358 -10.17 26.39 -16.60
CA LEU A 358 -11.04 25.78 -15.59
C LEU A 358 -10.68 26.32 -14.21
N PRO A 359 -11.35 27.37 -13.72
CA PRO A 359 -11.19 27.82 -12.34
C PRO A 359 -11.57 26.71 -11.35
N PHE A 360 -10.81 26.57 -10.26
CA PHE A 360 -11.02 25.48 -9.31
C PHE A 360 -12.41 25.48 -8.69
N HIS A 361 -13.00 26.66 -8.44
CA HIS A 361 -14.36 26.78 -7.93
C HIS A 361 -15.43 26.27 -8.90
N GLU A 362 -15.22 26.37 -10.22
CA GLU A 362 -16.15 25.84 -11.24
C GLU A 362 -16.11 24.31 -11.29
N MET A 363 -14.91 23.74 -11.26
CA MET A 363 -14.73 22.29 -11.12
C MET A 363 -15.41 21.79 -9.86
N TYR A 364 -15.10 22.41 -8.71
CA TYR A 364 -15.70 22.08 -7.42
C TYR A 364 -17.23 22.17 -7.47
N GLY A 365 -17.78 23.23 -8.06
CA GLY A 365 -19.21 23.42 -8.25
C GLY A 365 -19.85 22.25 -9.00
N SER A 366 -19.23 21.85 -10.12
CA SER A 366 -19.68 20.73 -10.96
C SER A 366 -19.63 19.39 -10.21
N VAL A 367 -18.54 19.13 -9.47
CA VAL A 367 -18.35 17.94 -8.62
C VAL A 367 -19.37 17.90 -7.49
N ARG A 368 -19.63 19.03 -6.83
CA ARG A 368 -20.62 19.13 -5.76
C ARG A 368 -22.04 18.90 -6.26
N GLU A 369 -22.43 19.56 -7.35
CA GLU A 369 -23.74 19.40 -7.98
C GLU A 369 -24.00 17.92 -8.30
N TYR A 370 -23.02 17.25 -8.93
CA TYR A 370 -23.12 15.82 -9.25
C TYR A 370 -23.37 14.94 -8.02
N PHE A 371 -22.61 15.11 -6.92
CA PHE A 371 -22.75 14.26 -5.73
C PHE A 371 -23.93 14.64 -4.82
N LEU A 372 -24.50 15.84 -4.99
CA LEU A 372 -25.80 16.16 -4.38
C LEU A 372 -26.94 15.39 -5.06
N GLU A 373 -26.86 15.24 -6.38
CA GLU A 373 -27.83 14.47 -7.17
C GLU A 373 -27.60 12.95 -7.09
N ASN A 374 -26.33 12.54 -7.02
CA ASN A 374 -25.88 11.14 -7.04
C ASN A 374 -25.06 10.81 -5.78
N PRO A 375 -25.63 10.87 -4.58
CA PRO A 375 -24.89 10.69 -3.34
C PRO A 375 -24.29 9.28 -3.23
N VAL A 376 -23.07 9.20 -2.71
CA VAL A 376 -22.41 7.94 -2.39
C VAL A 376 -22.97 7.39 -1.07
N GLU A 377 -23.11 6.07 -0.97
CA GLU A 377 -23.53 5.42 0.27
C GLU A 377 -22.42 5.48 1.33
N GLY A 378 -22.78 5.93 2.52
CA GLY A 378 -21.94 5.94 3.70
C GLY A 378 -21.81 4.56 4.34
N PRO A 379 -20.94 4.41 5.35
CA PRO A 379 -20.75 3.14 6.06
C PRO A 379 -22.01 2.60 6.76
N ASP A 380 -22.99 3.48 7.03
CA ASP A 380 -24.29 3.18 7.62
C ASP A 380 -25.38 2.90 6.57
N GLY A 381 -25.01 2.83 5.28
CA GLY A 381 -25.92 2.62 4.17
C GLY A 381 -26.77 3.86 3.82
N LYS A 382 -26.52 5.01 4.46
CA LYS A 382 -27.24 6.25 4.17
C LYS A 382 -26.51 7.08 3.11
N PRO A 383 -27.23 7.86 2.29
CA PRO A 383 -26.59 8.82 1.38
C PRO A 383 -25.71 9.81 2.15
N VAL A 384 -24.46 9.96 1.71
CA VAL A 384 -23.54 10.96 2.26
C VAL A 384 -23.93 12.34 1.72
N VAL A 385 -24.07 13.30 2.64
CA VAL A 385 -24.22 14.72 2.28
C VAL A 385 -22.84 15.33 2.13
N VAL A 386 -22.49 15.74 0.92
CA VAL A 386 -21.18 16.34 0.63
C VAL A 386 -21.05 17.75 1.26
N PRO A 387 -19.87 18.10 1.80
CA PRO A 387 -19.66 19.37 2.48
C PRO A 387 -19.56 20.56 1.52
N GLU A 388 -19.83 21.77 2.01
CA GLU A 388 -19.59 23.00 1.27
C GLU A 388 -18.20 23.58 1.60
N TRP A 389 -17.35 23.76 0.59
CA TRP A 389 -16.00 24.29 0.75
C TRP A 389 -16.03 25.81 0.65
N ARG A 390 -15.46 26.46 1.68
CA ARG A 390 -15.35 27.92 1.77
C ARG A 390 -13.98 28.46 1.39
N PHE A 391 -13.05 27.58 1.00
CA PHE A 391 -11.68 27.91 0.60
C PHE A 391 -10.98 28.93 1.52
N PRO A 392 -10.76 28.61 2.81
CA PRO A 392 -10.15 29.55 3.73
C PRO A 392 -8.73 29.94 3.26
N ALA A 393 -8.51 31.26 3.08
CA ALA A 393 -7.27 31.83 2.53
C ALA A 393 -6.02 31.66 3.41
N ASN A 394 -6.14 31.07 4.61
CA ASN A 394 -5.03 30.87 5.53
C ASN A 394 -4.74 29.37 5.70
N ASN A 395 -3.51 29.03 6.07
CA ASN A 395 -3.09 27.69 6.53
C ASN A 395 -3.86 27.20 7.79
N ALA A 396 -5.06 27.70 8.06
CA ALA A 396 -5.97 27.33 9.13
C ALA A 396 -6.39 25.86 9.04
N VAL A 397 -6.65 25.34 7.83
CA VAL A 397 -6.93 23.90 7.62
C VAL A 397 -5.72 23.06 8.08
N VAL A 398 -4.53 23.41 7.59
CA VAL A 398 -3.27 22.74 7.96
C VAL A 398 -3.01 22.82 9.47
N ARG A 399 -3.21 23.99 10.10
CA ARG A 399 -3.06 24.18 11.55
C ARG A 399 -4.08 23.38 12.36
N SER A 400 -5.33 23.31 11.89
CA SER A 400 -6.41 22.54 12.51
C SER A 400 -6.10 21.04 12.48
N LEU A 401 -5.59 20.53 11.36
CA LEU A 401 -5.14 19.14 11.23
C LEU A 401 -4.02 18.82 12.21
N ALA A 402 -2.98 19.66 12.28
CA ALA A 402 -1.88 19.46 13.22
C ALA A 402 -2.34 19.45 14.69
N GLY A 403 -3.34 20.27 15.04
CA GLY A 403 -3.97 20.26 16.37
C GLY A 403 -4.71 18.94 16.67
N LYS A 404 -5.50 18.45 15.71
CA LYS A 404 -6.24 17.18 15.83
C LYS A 404 -5.30 15.98 15.90
N GLU A 405 -4.20 15.97 15.15
CA GLU A 405 -3.16 14.93 15.20
C GLU A 405 -2.48 14.88 16.56
N LYS A 406 -2.11 16.04 17.14
CA LYS A 406 -1.55 16.11 18.50
C LYS A 406 -2.51 15.52 19.54
N LEU A 407 -3.80 15.85 19.44
CA LEU A 407 -4.84 15.28 20.31
C LEU A 407 -5.00 13.77 20.11
N ALA A 408 -4.98 13.29 18.87
CA ALA A 408 -5.06 11.87 18.54
C ALA A 408 -3.84 11.09 19.08
N ALA A 409 -2.64 11.66 18.93
CA ALA A 409 -1.40 11.10 19.47
C ALA A 409 -1.42 11.04 21.00
N TRP A 410 -1.96 12.08 21.65
CA TRP A 410 -2.16 12.09 23.10
C TRP A 410 -3.17 11.02 23.55
N GLY A 411 -4.30 10.88 22.85
CA GLY A 411 -5.27 9.82 23.10
C GLY A 411 -4.68 8.41 22.93
N GLY A 412 -3.82 8.21 21.92
CA GLY A 412 -3.08 6.96 21.73
C GLY A 412 -2.14 6.62 22.88
N ARG A 413 -1.46 7.63 23.47
CA ARG A 413 -0.61 7.44 24.66
C ARG A 413 -1.43 7.04 25.90
N LEU A 414 -2.61 7.64 26.08
CA LEU A 414 -3.52 7.27 27.17
C LEU A 414 -4.07 5.86 27.00
N ASN A 415 -4.35 5.43 25.77
CA ASN A 415 -4.85 4.09 25.49
C ASN A 415 -3.88 2.99 25.90
N ALA A 416 -2.56 3.23 25.81
CA ALA A 416 -1.54 2.28 26.24
C ALA A 416 -1.52 2.02 27.76
N LEU A 417 -2.29 2.78 28.54
CA LEU A 417 -2.38 2.68 30.00
C LEU A 417 -3.75 2.15 30.48
N LEU A 418 -4.73 1.98 29.60
CA LEU A 418 -6.10 1.57 29.97
C LEU A 418 -6.31 0.06 29.90
N PRO A 419 -7.13 -0.53 30.80
CA PRO A 419 -7.46 -1.95 30.79
C PRO A 419 -8.31 -2.32 29.56
N SER A 420 -8.09 -3.53 29.03
CA SER A 420 -8.80 -4.07 27.87
C SER A 420 -10.23 -4.51 28.22
N THR A 421 -11.18 -3.59 28.04
CA THR A 421 -12.62 -3.81 28.18
C THR A 421 -13.28 -3.59 26.81
N LYS A 422 -14.53 -4.04 26.62
CA LYS A 422 -15.27 -3.80 25.37
C LYS A 422 -15.34 -2.30 25.00
N ARG A 423 -15.53 -1.43 26.00
CA ARG A 423 -15.57 0.03 25.80
C ARG A 423 -14.22 0.61 25.38
N THR A 424 -13.12 0.14 25.95
CA THR A 424 -11.78 0.62 25.55
C THR A 424 -11.36 0.08 24.19
N LEU A 425 -11.81 -1.12 23.81
CA LEU A 425 -11.71 -1.67 22.45
C LEU A 425 -12.43 -0.80 21.42
N GLU A 426 -13.67 -0.43 21.68
CA GLU A 426 -14.46 0.47 20.81
C GLU A 426 -13.83 1.85 20.68
N TRP A 427 -13.38 2.43 21.81
CA TRP A 427 -12.67 3.70 21.83
C TRP A 427 -11.34 3.65 21.07
N THR A 428 -10.56 2.57 21.24
CA THR A 428 -9.32 2.34 20.49
C THR A 428 -9.56 2.26 19.00
N ASN A 429 -10.60 1.53 18.59
CA ASN A 429 -10.97 1.43 17.18
C ASN A 429 -11.40 2.79 16.63
N SER A 430 -12.10 3.60 17.41
CA SER A 430 -12.47 4.97 17.06
C SER A 430 -11.25 5.88 16.92
N LEU A 431 -10.30 5.83 17.88
CA LEU A 431 -9.04 6.57 17.83
C LEU A 431 -8.18 6.18 16.62
N HIS A 432 -8.10 4.88 16.32
CA HIS A 432 -7.33 4.41 15.17
C HIS A 432 -7.96 4.86 13.84
N LYS A 433 -9.30 4.76 13.73
CA LYS A 433 -10.05 5.32 12.58
C LYS A 433 -9.82 6.83 12.43
N MET A 434 -9.77 7.55 13.54
CA MET A 434 -9.49 8.98 13.55
C MET A 434 -8.05 9.27 13.11
N GLN A 435 -7.06 8.55 13.63
CA GLN A 435 -5.65 8.68 13.22
C GLN A 435 -5.45 8.34 11.75
N SER A 436 -6.02 7.25 11.26
CA SER A 436 -5.95 6.88 9.84
C SER A 436 -6.65 7.91 8.97
N GLY A 437 -7.82 8.40 9.39
CA GLY A 437 -8.57 9.43 8.67
C GLY A 437 -7.82 10.76 8.60
N LEU A 438 -7.20 11.19 9.70
CA LEU A 438 -6.36 12.39 9.75
C LEU A 438 -5.11 12.24 8.88
N GLY A 439 -4.44 11.09 8.92
CA GLY A 439 -3.28 10.79 8.09
C GLY A 439 -3.63 10.86 6.60
N SER A 440 -4.72 10.21 6.17
CA SER A 440 -5.19 10.29 4.78
C SER A 440 -5.55 11.73 4.38
N LEU A 441 -6.23 12.48 5.24
CA LEU A 441 -6.59 13.87 5.01
C LEU A 441 -5.35 14.77 4.87
N ARG A 442 -4.31 14.56 5.70
CA ARG A 442 -3.02 15.25 5.62
C ARG A 442 -2.33 14.96 4.30
N THR A 443 -2.25 13.69 3.90
CA THR A 443 -1.66 13.29 2.61
C THR A 443 -2.35 14.00 1.45
N TYR A 444 -3.69 14.02 1.40
CA TYR A 444 -4.40 14.72 0.34
C TYR A 444 -4.13 16.23 0.36
N VAL A 445 -4.21 16.87 1.51
CA VAL A 445 -3.93 18.32 1.62
C VAL A 445 -2.50 18.65 1.18
N ASP A 446 -1.51 17.89 1.64
CA ASP A 446 -0.10 18.16 1.33
C ASP A 446 0.22 17.95 -0.15
N LEU A 447 -0.40 16.94 -0.77
CA LEU A 447 -0.22 16.61 -2.18
C LEU A 447 -0.78 17.67 -3.12
N TYR A 448 -2.00 18.15 -2.84
CA TYR A 448 -2.75 18.98 -3.78
C TYR A 448 -2.67 20.47 -3.51
N GLN A 449 -2.29 20.92 -2.31
CA GLN A 449 -2.24 22.35 -1.99
C GLN A 449 -1.28 23.13 -2.90
N ASN A 450 -0.20 22.51 -3.38
CA ASN A 450 0.77 23.19 -4.23
C ASN A 450 0.20 23.44 -5.62
N TYR A 451 -0.62 22.52 -6.13
CA TYR A 451 -1.28 22.61 -7.44
C TYR A 451 -2.49 23.54 -7.43
N THR A 452 -3.25 23.61 -6.33
CA THR A 452 -4.43 24.48 -6.22
C THR A 452 -4.13 25.89 -5.73
N ARG A 453 -2.84 26.22 -5.53
CA ARG A 453 -2.34 27.56 -5.16
C ARG A 453 -1.41 28.15 -6.21
N THR A 454 -1.24 27.50 -7.36
CA THR A 454 -0.45 28.07 -8.45
C THR A 454 -1.26 29.19 -9.11
N GLU A 455 -0.55 30.26 -9.51
CA GLU A 455 -1.08 31.32 -10.37
C GLU A 455 -0.47 31.16 -11.79
N MET A 456 -0.21 29.92 -12.19
CA MET A 456 0.43 29.59 -13.47
C MET A 456 -0.66 29.41 -14.52
N VAL A 457 -0.43 29.99 -15.70
CA VAL A 457 -1.28 29.77 -16.87
C VAL A 457 -0.39 29.20 -17.97
N PHE A 458 -0.65 27.96 -18.38
CA PHE A 458 0.12 27.29 -19.42
C PHE A 458 -0.37 27.71 -20.81
N ASP A 459 0.55 28.20 -21.65
CA ASP A 459 0.30 28.53 -23.06
C ASP A 459 0.28 27.24 -23.90
N ASP A 460 -0.57 27.20 -24.92
CA ASP A 460 -0.80 26.05 -25.81
C ASP A 460 -0.68 26.42 -27.30
N THR A 461 -0.07 27.57 -27.61
CA THR A 461 0.04 28.12 -28.98
C THR A 461 0.61 27.13 -30.01
N ASN A 462 1.72 26.47 -29.71
CA ASN A 462 2.33 25.43 -30.52
C ASN A 462 1.48 24.17 -30.63
N THR A 463 0.85 23.76 -29.54
CA THR A 463 -0.08 22.62 -29.51
C THR A 463 -1.29 22.87 -30.40
N ARG A 464 -1.89 24.06 -30.34
CA ARG A 464 -2.99 24.46 -31.23
C ARG A 464 -2.53 24.57 -32.69
N ALA A 465 -1.32 25.07 -32.94
CA ALA A 465 -0.76 25.07 -34.29
C ALA A 465 -0.55 23.65 -34.84
N LEU A 466 -0.15 22.70 -34.00
CA LEU A 466 -0.07 21.28 -34.38
C LEU A 466 -1.45 20.70 -34.69
N SER A 467 -2.46 20.96 -33.85
CA SER A 467 -3.84 20.53 -34.08
C SER A 467 -4.39 21.10 -35.40
N ALA A 468 -4.14 22.38 -35.68
CA ALA A 468 -4.56 23.04 -36.92
C ALA A 468 -3.82 22.54 -38.17
N SER A 469 -2.68 21.86 -38.02
CA SER A 469 -1.93 21.27 -39.14
C SER A 469 -2.47 19.90 -39.60
N LEU A 470 -3.44 19.34 -38.88
CA LEU A 470 -4.07 18.07 -39.26
C LEU A 470 -4.83 18.23 -40.59
N PRO A 471 -4.93 17.16 -41.41
CA PRO A 471 -5.67 17.20 -42.68
C PRO A 471 -7.12 17.66 -42.52
N GLU A 472 -7.63 18.42 -43.50
CA GLU A 472 -9.03 18.83 -43.54
C GLU A 472 -9.96 17.60 -43.54
N GLY A 473 -11.01 17.61 -42.71
CA GLY A 473 -11.90 16.46 -42.53
C GLY A 473 -11.39 15.39 -41.55
N THR A 474 -10.31 15.65 -40.81
CA THR A 474 -9.88 14.79 -39.69
C THR A 474 -11.04 14.62 -38.69
N PRO A 475 -11.43 13.37 -38.33
CA PRO A 475 -12.46 13.10 -37.34
C PRO A 475 -12.27 13.84 -36.01
N GLU A 476 -13.36 14.29 -35.38
CA GLU A 476 -13.32 15.05 -34.10
C GLU A 476 -12.70 14.27 -32.93
N ASP A 477 -12.74 12.94 -32.95
CA ASP A 477 -12.09 12.13 -31.93
C ASP A 477 -10.56 12.13 -32.07
N ARG A 478 -10.03 12.58 -33.23
CA ARG A 478 -8.60 12.69 -33.55
C ARG A 478 -8.05 14.12 -33.38
N THR A 479 -8.91 15.11 -33.13
CA THR A 479 -8.48 16.48 -32.80
C THR A 479 -8.13 16.59 -31.31
N PHE A 480 -7.48 17.68 -30.92
CA PHE A 480 -7.04 17.92 -29.54
C PHE A 480 -7.01 19.40 -29.19
N ASP A 481 -7.95 20.19 -29.71
CA ASP A 481 -8.08 21.60 -29.35
C ASP A 481 -8.82 21.74 -28.01
N PRO A 482 -8.18 22.19 -26.92
CA PRO A 482 -8.79 22.23 -25.59
C PRO A 482 -10.07 23.08 -25.52
N ARG A 483 -10.33 23.96 -26.49
CA ARG A 483 -11.56 24.76 -26.60
C ARG A 483 -12.80 23.92 -26.91
N ASP A 484 -12.61 22.69 -27.38
CA ASP A 484 -13.70 21.74 -27.64
C ASP A 484 -14.30 21.15 -26.35
N ILE A 485 -13.65 21.37 -25.20
CA ILE A 485 -14.05 20.77 -23.91
C ILE A 485 -15.14 21.63 -23.27
N ASN A 486 -16.35 21.09 -23.16
CA ASN A 486 -17.37 21.62 -22.26
C ASN A 486 -17.12 21.05 -20.85
N TRP A 487 -16.59 21.87 -19.94
CA TRP A 487 -16.20 21.42 -18.60
C TRP A 487 -17.36 20.85 -17.78
N LYS A 488 -18.55 21.46 -17.84
CA LYS A 488 -19.70 20.99 -17.06
C LYS A 488 -20.13 19.59 -17.53
N THR A 489 -20.30 19.41 -18.83
CA THR A 489 -20.63 18.11 -19.43
C THR A 489 -19.52 17.08 -19.16
N TYR A 490 -18.25 17.46 -19.35
CA TYR A 490 -17.13 16.55 -19.09
C TYR A 490 -17.13 16.02 -17.65
N TRP A 491 -17.29 16.88 -16.65
CA TRP A 491 -17.31 16.44 -15.26
C TRP A 491 -18.57 15.64 -14.92
N GLN A 492 -19.76 16.15 -15.25
CA GLN A 492 -21.02 15.60 -14.77
C GLN A 492 -21.50 14.37 -15.55
N GLU A 493 -21.24 14.32 -16.86
CA GLU A 493 -21.78 13.29 -17.73
C GLU A 493 -20.75 12.22 -18.12
N ILE A 494 -19.45 12.55 -18.03
CA ILE A 494 -18.37 11.67 -18.51
C ILE A 494 -17.48 11.17 -17.36
N HIS A 495 -16.74 12.07 -16.72
CA HIS A 495 -15.69 11.69 -15.77
C HIS A 495 -16.26 11.15 -14.44
N LEU A 496 -17.15 11.89 -13.76
CA LEU A 496 -17.67 11.50 -12.45
C LEU A 496 -18.52 10.23 -12.48
N PRO A 497 -19.39 10.00 -13.49
CA PRO A 497 -20.09 8.72 -13.64
C PRO A 497 -19.13 7.54 -13.79
N ALA A 498 -18.12 7.67 -14.67
CA ALA A 498 -17.13 6.61 -14.89
C ALA A 498 -16.32 6.30 -13.63
N LEU A 499 -15.87 7.34 -12.92
CA LEU A 499 -15.14 7.23 -11.65
C LEU A 499 -15.97 6.53 -10.56
N THR A 500 -17.25 6.88 -10.45
CA THR A 500 -18.17 6.30 -9.47
C THR A 500 -18.42 4.82 -9.77
N GLU A 501 -18.64 4.47 -11.04
CA GLU A 501 -18.84 3.07 -11.44
C GLU A 501 -17.59 2.22 -11.26
N MET A 502 -16.40 2.75 -11.59
CA MET A 502 -15.12 2.08 -11.31
C MET A 502 -14.97 1.78 -9.81
N THR A 503 -15.29 2.76 -8.95
CA THR A 503 -15.25 2.60 -7.49
C THR A 503 -16.21 1.52 -6.99
N ARG A 504 -17.44 1.51 -7.52
CA ARG A 504 -18.46 0.51 -7.19
C ARG A 504 -18.03 -0.89 -7.64
N ALA A 505 -17.52 -1.03 -8.86
CA ALA A 505 -17.02 -2.28 -9.39
C ALA A 505 -15.90 -2.87 -8.52
N TYR A 506 -14.94 -2.04 -8.10
CA TYR A 506 -13.88 -2.46 -7.17
C TYR A 506 -14.44 -2.94 -5.82
N SER A 507 -15.40 -2.20 -5.27
CA SER A 507 -16.06 -2.54 -4.01
C SER A 507 -16.86 -3.85 -4.08
N ARG A 508 -17.55 -4.11 -5.20
CA ARG A 508 -18.26 -5.36 -5.47
C ARG A 508 -17.29 -6.54 -5.58
N ALA A 509 -16.18 -6.38 -6.29
CA ALA A 509 -15.15 -7.41 -6.43
C ALA A 509 -14.50 -7.78 -5.08
N SER A 510 -14.18 -6.76 -4.26
CA SER A 510 -13.65 -6.94 -2.90
C SER A 510 -14.66 -7.67 -2.00
N SER A 511 -15.93 -7.26 -2.04
CA SER A 511 -17.01 -7.89 -1.27
C SER A 511 -17.27 -9.34 -1.69
N ALA A 512 -17.22 -9.63 -2.99
CA ALA A 512 -17.33 -11.00 -3.51
C ALA A 512 -16.18 -11.89 -3.02
N ARG A 513 -14.95 -11.35 -2.98
CA ARG A 513 -13.78 -12.04 -2.41
C ARG A 513 -13.94 -12.30 -0.91
N ALA A 514 -14.46 -11.33 -0.16
CA ALA A 514 -14.76 -11.48 1.26
C ALA A 514 -15.87 -12.53 1.53
N ARG A 515 -16.96 -12.51 0.74
CA ARG A 515 -18.03 -13.53 0.83
C ARG A 515 -17.52 -14.93 0.49
N ARG A 516 -16.60 -15.05 -0.48
CA ARG A 516 -15.96 -16.33 -0.81
C ARG A 516 -15.09 -16.86 0.34
N ALA A 517 -14.52 -15.97 1.14
CA ALA A 517 -13.80 -16.31 2.37
C ALA A 517 -14.72 -16.65 3.56
N GLN A 518 -15.99 -16.25 3.53
CA GLN A 518 -17.02 -16.51 4.56
C GLN A 518 -17.90 -17.74 4.26
N ARG A 519 -17.51 -18.62 3.32
CA ARG A 519 -18.22 -19.88 3.07
C ARG A 519 -18.31 -20.74 4.33
N PRO A 520 -19.36 -21.58 4.48
CA PRO A 520 -19.54 -22.45 5.65
C PRO A 520 -18.29 -23.30 5.92
N ARG A 521 -18.01 -23.53 7.21
CA ARG A 521 -16.85 -24.29 7.69
C ARG A 521 -16.70 -25.56 6.85
N LYS A 522 -15.55 -25.70 6.18
CA LYS A 522 -15.19 -26.98 5.53
C LYS A 522 -15.06 -28.02 6.62
N GLU A 523 -15.64 -29.20 6.42
CA GLU A 523 -15.38 -30.36 7.26
C GLU A 523 -13.88 -30.59 7.38
N LEU A 524 -13.42 -30.94 8.59
CA LEU A 524 -12.04 -31.30 8.84
C LEU A 524 -11.72 -32.54 8.00
N LYS A 525 -10.67 -32.45 7.18
CA LYS A 525 -10.21 -33.59 6.40
C LYS A 525 -9.58 -34.62 7.33
N PRO A 526 -9.92 -35.92 7.23
CA PRO A 526 -9.28 -36.94 8.04
C PRO A 526 -7.76 -37.02 7.79
N GLY A 527 -6.98 -37.30 8.83
CA GLY A 527 -5.53 -37.52 8.71
C GLY A 527 -4.84 -37.82 10.03
N THR A 528 -3.94 -38.80 10.05
CA THR A 528 -3.19 -39.18 11.26
C THR A 528 -1.88 -38.40 11.42
N ASP A 529 -1.49 -37.65 10.39
CA ASP A 529 -0.29 -36.82 10.30
C ASP A 529 -0.57 -35.34 10.63
N VAL A 530 -1.69 -35.05 11.30
CA VAL A 530 -2.17 -33.70 11.56
C VAL A 530 -2.24 -33.44 13.06
N LEU A 531 -1.72 -32.29 13.49
CA LEU A 531 -1.83 -31.80 14.85
C LEU A 531 -2.97 -30.79 15.00
N ALA A 532 -3.62 -30.81 16.16
CA ALA A 532 -4.53 -29.77 16.63
C ALA A 532 -4.01 -29.22 17.95
N ILE A 533 -3.39 -28.04 17.90
CA ILE A 533 -2.71 -27.42 19.04
C ILE A 533 -3.60 -26.37 19.68
N PHE A 534 -3.77 -26.45 21.00
CA PHE A 534 -4.61 -25.55 21.79
C PHE A 534 -3.77 -24.89 22.89
N ASP A 535 -3.95 -23.58 23.07
CA ASP A 535 -3.58 -22.93 24.33
C ASP A 535 -4.67 -23.18 25.40
N LEU A 536 -4.30 -23.09 26.68
CA LEU A 536 -5.24 -23.36 27.79
C LEU A 536 -5.97 -22.09 28.24
N GLU A 537 -5.22 -21.06 28.65
CA GLU A 537 -5.78 -19.89 29.31
C GLU A 537 -6.44 -18.98 28.29
N GLY A 538 -7.70 -18.58 28.51
CA GLY A 538 -8.41 -17.71 27.58
C GLY A 538 -8.77 -18.36 26.24
N THR A 539 -8.26 -19.56 25.93
CA THR A 539 -8.61 -20.34 24.74
C THR A 539 -9.56 -21.49 25.10
N VAL A 540 -9.15 -22.47 25.91
CA VAL A 540 -9.98 -23.61 26.33
C VAL A 540 -10.74 -23.32 27.63
N LEU A 541 -10.07 -22.66 28.58
CA LEU A 541 -10.60 -22.33 29.90
C LEU A 541 -10.88 -20.82 29.99
N ASP A 542 -12.04 -20.39 30.51
CA ASP A 542 -12.29 -18.97 30.79
C ASP A 542 -11.63 -18.50 32.10
N SER A 543 -10.30 -18.61 32.17
CA SER A 543 -9.47 -18.18 33.29
C SER A 543 -8.10 -17.71 32.82
N THR A 544 -7.37 -17.07 33.72
CA THR A 544 -5.98 -16.64 33.52
C THR A 544 -5.07 -17.33 34.54
N VAL A 545 -3.76 -17.36 34.27
CA VAL A 545 -2.75 -17.88 35.20
C VAL A 545 -2.86 -17.21 36.59
N VAL A 546 -3.19 -15.92 36.62
CA VAL A 546 -3.41 -15.17 37.87
C VAL A 546 -4.70 -15.63 38.59
N GLY A 547 -5.78 -15.84 37.84
CA GLY A 547 -7.04 -16.33 38.38
C GLY A 547 -6.90 -17.74 38.99
N GLN A 548 -6.16 -18.62 38.31
CA GLN A 548 -5.87 -19.98 38.80
C GLN A 548 -5.07 -19.94 40.11
N TYR A 549 -4.04 -19.08 40.21
CA TYR A 549 -3.28 -18.91 41.45
C TYR A 549 -4.16 -18.55 42.65
N PHE A 550 -5.04 -17.55 42.51
CA PHE A 550 -5.93 -17.16 43.59
C PHE A 550 -6.97 -18.24 43.91
N ALA A 551 -7.38 -19.04 42.93
CA ALA A 551 -8.28 -20.17 43.16
C ALA A 551 -7.60 -21.29 43.99
N VAL A 552 -6.31 -21.55 43.75
CA VAL A 552 -5.47 -22.44 44.57
C VAL A 552 -5.33 -21.89 45.99
N GLN A 553 -4.95 -20.62 46.14
CA GLN A 553 -4.76 -20.01 47.45
C GLN A 553 -6.00 -20.01 48.34
N ARG A 554 -7.18 -19.77 47.76
CA ARG A 554 -8.45 -19.81 48.49
C ARG A 554 -8.73 -21.17 49.13
N ARG A 555 -8.04 -22.23 48.69
CA ARG A 555 -8.19 -23.59 49.20
C ARG A 555 -7.00 -24.04 50.05
N VAL A 556 -5.78 -23.69 49.62
CA VAL A 556 -4.53 -24.17 50.24
C VAL A 556 -4.09 -23.29 51.43
N LEU A 557 -4.32 -21.97 51.38
CA LEU A 557 -3.87 -21.06 52.44
C LEU A 557 -4.94 -20.86 53.55
N PRO A 558 -4.53 -20.78 54.83
CA PRO A 558 -5.41 -20.40 55.93
C PRO A 558 -6.07 -19.04 55.69
N ALA A 559 -7.34 -18.90 56.05
CA ALA A 559 -8.12 -17.69 55.82
C ALA A 559 -7.44 -16.39 56.33
N ALA A 560 -6.69 -16.49 57.43
CA ALA A 560 -5.95 -15.38 58.03
C ALA A 560 -4.78 -14.84 57.17
N LYS A 561 -4.21 -15.67 56.27
CA LYS A 561 -3.06 -15.26 55.42
C LYS A 561 -3.46 -14.70 54.05
N ARG A 562 -4.73 -14.86 53.65
CA ARG A 562 -5.23 -14.46 52.31
C ARG A 562 -5.25 -12.94 52.07
N PRO A 563 -5.63 -12.08 53.03
CA PRO A 563 -5.63 -10.63 52.80
C PRO A 563 -4.23 -10.06 52.57
N ALA A 564 -3.23 -10.57 53.31
CA ALA A 564 -1.84 -10.13 53.19
C ALA A 564 -1.26 -10.47 51.81
N ASP A 565 -1.55 -11.67 51.30
CA ASP A 565 -1.10 -12.07 49.97
C ASP A 565 -1.79 -11.29 48.83
N LEU A 566 -3.10 -11.05 48.96
CA LEU A 566 -3.83 -10.21 48.00
C LEU A 566 -3.22 -8.80 47.91
N ILE A 567 -2.86 -8.20 49.06
CA ILE A 567 -2.20 -6.89 49.11
C ILE A 567 -0.83 -6.95 48.43
N ASP A 568 -0.04 -8.00 48.67
CA ASP A 568 1.26 -8.18 48.02
C ASP A 568 1.15 -8.36 46.50
N ALA A 569 0.17 -9.16 46.04
CA ALA A 569 -0.11 -9.35 44.62
C ALA A 569 -0.50 -8.04 43.93
N VAL A 570 -1.36 -7.24 44.56
CA VAL A 570 -1.71 -5.90 44.05
C VAL A 570 -0.48 -4.98 44.02
N ARG A 571 0.32 -4.97 45.09
CA ARG A 571 1.55 -4.15 45.18
C ARG A 571 2.58 -4.48 44.10
N THR A 572 2.70 -5.75 43.74
CA THR A 572 3.68 -6.24 42.74
C THR A 572 3.15 -6.25 41.31
N THR A 573 1.85 -5.99 41.12
CA THR A 573 1.20 -5.91 39.80
C THR A 573 1.92 -5.00 38.79
N PRO A 574 2.38 -3.78 39.15
CA PRO A 574 3.10 -2.92 38.19
C PRO A 574 4.39 -3.56 37.66
N THR A 575 5.10 -4.32 38.51
CA THR A 575 6.32 -5.05 38.13
C THR A 575 5.99 -6.14 37.11
N TYR A 576 4.90 -6.89 37.32
CA TYR A 576 4.46 -7.91 36.37
C TYR A 576 4.02 -7.34 35.04
N VAL A 577 3.27 -6.23 35.04
CA VAL A 577 2.86 -5.58 33.80
C VAL A 577 4.07 -5.08 33.02
N LYS A 578 5.10 -4.56 33.70
CA LYS A 578 6.35 -4.14 33.05
C LYS A 578 7.14 -5.32 32.49
N ALA A 579 7.24 -6.42 33.25
CA ALA A 579 7.89 -7.65 32.81
C ALA A 579 7.16 -8.25 31.60
N GLU A 580 5.85 -8.42 31.67
CA GLU A 580 5.03 -9.00 30.60
C GLU A 580 5.11 -8.18 29.30
N ARG A 581 5.21 -6.84 29.37
CA ARG A 581 5.41 -6.00 28.19
C ARG A 581 6.78 -6.18 27.55
N ARG A 582 7.81 -6.49 28.35
CA ARG A 582 9.20 -6.66 27.90
C ARG A 582 9.44 -8.07 27.37
N ASP A 583 9.04 -9.08 28.14
CA ASP A 583 9.24 -10.50 27.88
C ASP A 583 8.21 -11.35 28.67
N ARG A 584 7.46 -12.22 27.98
CA ARG A 584 6.44 -13.05 28.64
C ARG A 584 7.05 -14.08 29.58
N GLY A 585 8.26 -14.57 29.29
CA GLY A 585 8.99 -15.53 30.13
C GLY A 585 9.44 -14.91 31.45
N GLU A 586 9.88 -13.65 31.46
CA GLU A 586 10.22 -12.89 32.67
C GLU A 586 8.99 -12.76 33.58
N PHE A 587 7.82 -12.45 33.00
CA PHE A 587 6.56 -12.44 33.73
C PHE A 587 6.24 -13.81 34.34
N VAL A 588 6.26 -14.89 33.54
CA VAL A 588 5.97 -16.24 34.04
C VAL A 588 6.92 -16.61 35.17
N ARG A 589 8.23 -16.41 35.02
CA ARG A 589 9.21 -16.70 36.08
C ARG A 589 8.94 -15.90 37.35
N ALA A 590 8.69 -14.60 37.22
CA ALA A 590 8.44 -13.73 38.37
C ALA A 590 7.09 -14.04 39.05
N PHE A 591 6.09 -14.47 38.28
CA PHE A 591 4.78 -14.83 38.81
C PHE A 591 4.81 -16.21 39.48
N MET A 592 5.47 -17.21 38.90
CA MET A 592 5.54 -18.58 39.43
C MET A 592 6.27 -18.67 40.78
N ARG A 593 7.13 -17.70 41.13
CA ARG A 593 7.72 -17.59 42.48
C ARG A 593 6.69 -17.53 43.59
N ARG A 594 5.45 -17.13 43.29
CA ARG A 594 4.36 -17.10 44.26
C ARG A 594 3.91 -18.46 44.81
N TYR A 595 4.31 -19.55 44.17
CA TYR A 595 4.05 -20.91 44.67
C TYR A 595 5.14 -21.38 45.66
N GLU A 596 6.18 -20.58 45.90
CA GLU A 596 7.25 -20.90 46.86
C GLU A 596 6.67 -21.20 48.25
N GLY A 597 7.10 -22.32 48.84
CA GLY A 597 6.68 -22.76 50.17
C GLY A 597 5.33 -23.47 50.22
N MET A 598 4.66 -23.70 49.08
CA MET A 598 3.43 -24.48 49.03
C MET A 598 3.72 -25.99 48.93
N GLU A 599 2.98 -26.80 49.68
CA GLU A 599 3.05 -28.26 49.57
C GLU A 599 2.37 -28.74 48.28
N SER A 600 3.09 -29.50 47.46
CA SER A 600 2.59 -30.03 46.18
C SER A 600 1.35 -30.91 46.37
N ALA A 601 1.33 -31.72 47.44
CA ALA A 601 0.23 -32.60 47.78
C ALA A 601 -1.10 -31.85 48.03
N LYS A 602 -1.05 -30.70 48.71
CA LYS A 602 -2.25 -29.88 48.97
C LYS A 602 -2.79 -29.22 47.70
N ILE A 603 -1.90 -28.89 46.76
CA ILE A 603 -2.32 -28.36 45.46
C ILE A 603 -3.00 -29.47 44.66
N ARG A 604 -2.42 -30.67 44.59
CA ARG A 604 -3.05 -31.83 43.93
C ARG A 604 -4.40 -32.16 44.54
N GLU A 605 -4.50 -32.25 45.86
CA GLU A 605 -5.77 -32.50 46.56
C GLU A 605 -6.84 -31.43 46.23
N ALA A 606 -6.44 -30.15 46.17
CA ALA A 606 -7.37 -29.08 45.79
C ALA A 606 -7.85 -29.24 44.34
N VAL A 607 -6.94 -29.55 43.42
CA VAL A 607 -7.18 -29.73 41.97
C VAL A 607 -8.02 -30.97 41.69
N ASP A 608 -7.69 -32.11 42.29
CA ASP A 608 -8.44 -33.37 42.14
C ASP A 608 -9.83 -33.31 42.81
N GLY A 609 -10.03 -32.35 43.71
CA GLY A 609 -11.31 -32.06 44.35
C GLY A 609 -12.07 -30.91 43.68
N LYS A 610 -12.54 -29.98 44.52
CA LYS A 610 -13.50 -28.94 44.09
C LYS A 610 -12.94 -27.94 43.08
N LEU A 611 -11.62 -27.72 43.04
CA LEU A 611 -11.01 -26.80 42.08
C LEU A 611 -11.11 -27.35 40.65
N GLY A 612 -10.81 -28.64 40.45
CA GLY A 612 -10.96 -29.29 39.16
C GLY A 612 -12.41 -29.29 38.68
N GLU A 613 -13.37 -29.61 39.55
CA GLU A 613 -14.80 -29.51 39.22
C GLU A 613 -15.20 -28.10 38.76
N ASP A 614 -14.69 -27.06 39.42
CA ASP A 614 -15.00 -25.68 39.06
C ASP A 614 -14.29 -25.26 37.76
N MET A 615 -13.09 -25.78 37.47
CA MET A 615 -12.40 -25.58 36.20
C MET A 615 -13.16 -26.21 35.03
N LEU A 616 -13.67 -27.43 35.20
CA LEU A 616 -14.47 -28.11 34.18
C LEU A 616 -15.75 -27.35 33.83
N LYS A 617 -16.39 -26.67 34.80
CA LYS A 617 -17.60 -25.86 34.58
C LYS A 617 -17.37 -24.59 33.76
N VAL A 618 -16.14 -24.09 33.70
CA VAL A 618 -15.78 -22.87 32.96
C VAL A 618 -15.02 -23.17 31.67
N LEU A 619 -15.03 -24.43 31.23
CA LEU A 619 -14.60 -24.81 29.90
C LEU A 619 -15.49 -24.18 28.84
N LYS A 620 -14.89 -23.70 27.75
CA LYS A 620 -15.62 -23.08 26.67
C LYS A 620 -16.31 -24.15 25.82
N PRO A 621 -17.64 -24.08 25.60
CA PRO A 621 -18.35 -25.08 24.80
C PRO A 621 -17.78 -25.22 23.38
N GLY A 622 -17.40 -24.11 22.75
CA GLY A 622 -16.78 -24.11 21.43
C GLY A 622 -15.40 -24.81 21.38
N ALA A 623 -14.66 -24.80 22.49
CA ALA A 623 -13.38 -25.50 22.59
C ALA A 623 -13.59 -27.03 22.64
N LEU A 624 -14.52 -27.49 23.48
CA LEU A 624 -14.86 -28.91 23.60
C LEU A 624 -15.33 -29.49 22.27
N ALA A 625 -16.28 -28.84 21.61
CA ALA A 625 -16.76 -29.26 20.31
C ALA A 625 -15.62 -29.33 19.27
N ARG A 626 -14.72 -28.33 19.27
CA ARG A 626 -13.57 -28.31 18.35
C ARG A 626 -12.62 -29.47 18.62
N ILE A 627 -12.28 -29.75 19.87
CA ILE A 627 -11.41 -30.86 20.26
C ILE A 627 -12.00 -32.20 19.79
N GLU A 628 -13.31 -32.41 20.02
CA GLU A 628 -14.03 -33.61 19.56
C GLU A 628 -14.04 -33.74 18.03
N GLU A 629 -14.28 -32.64 17.30
CA GLU A 629 -14.18 -32.61 15.83
C GLU A 629 -12.79 -33.05 15.33
N HIS A 630 -11.72 -32.57 15.99
CA HIS A 630 -10.35 -32.97 15.63
C HIS A 630 -10.09 -34.45 15.93
N ARG A 631 -10.50 -34.95 17.10
CA ARG A 631 -10.38 -36.38 17.44
C ARG A 631 -11.17 -37.27 16.46
N ALA A 632 -12.38 -36.86 16.09
CA ALA A 632 -13.20 -37.58 15.12
C ALA A 632 -12.57 -37.61 13.71
N ALA A 633 -11.79 -36.58 13.34
CA ALA A 633 -11.01 -36.53 12.10
C ALA A 633 -9.68 -37.32 12.19
N GLY A 634 -9.36 -37.95 13.33
CA GLY A 634 -8.11 -38.69 13.53
C GLY A 634 -6.89 -37.81 13.79
N HIS A 635 -7.08 -36.51 14.01
CA HIS A 635 -6.01 -35.58 14.34
C HIS A 635 -5.51 -35.81 15.77
N ARG A 636 -4.21 -35.63 16.00
CA ARG A 636 -3.61 -35.68 17.34
C ARG A 636 -3.83 -34.33 18.05
N THR A 637 -4.49 -34.36 19.19
CA THR A 637 -4.79 -33.15 19.98
C THR A 637 -3.68 -32.87 21.00
N VAL A 638 -3.17 -31.64 21.01
CA VAL A 638 -2.03 -31.22 21.84
C VAL A 638 -2.41 -29.97 22.62
N LEU A 639 -2.30 -30.01 23.95
CA LEU A 639 -2.43 -28.83 24.81
C LEU A 639 -1.05 -28.25 25.13
N VAL A 640 -0.85 -26.96 24.89
CA VAL A 640 0.38 -26.24 25.25
C VAL A 640 0.01 -25.08 26.16
N THR A 641 0.50 -25.09 27.39
CA THR A 641 0.14 -24.08 28.40
C THR A 641 1.36 -23.52 29.13
N GLY A 642 1.22 -22.28 29.62
CA GLY A 642 2.21 -21.66 30.51
C GLY A 642 1.97 -21.95 31.99
N SER A 643 0.92 -22.71 32.32
CA SER A 643 0.56 -23.12 33.67
C SER A 643 1.40 -24.31 34.16
N LEU A 644 1.27 -24.61 35.44
CA LEU A 644 1.94 -25.75 36.07
C LEU A 644 1.20 -27.04 35.74
N ASP A 645 1.93 -28.11 35.48
CA ASP A 645 1.42 -29.47 35.30
C ASP A 645 0.41 -29.88 36.36
N LEU A 646 0.66 -29.53 37.63
CA LEU A 646 -0.24 -29.75 38.77
C LEU A 646 -1.64 -29.16 38.60
N LEU A 647 -1.81 -28.11 37.78
CA LEU A 647 -3.07 -27.41 37.58
C LEU A 647 -3.81 -27.87 36.31
N VAL A 648 -3.14 -28.64 35.45
CA VAL A 648 -3.66 -29.04 34.15
C VAL A 648 -4.31 -30.43 34.20
N SER A 649 -4.06 -31.20 35.26
CA SER A 649 -4.60 -32.57 35.42
C SER A 649 -6.12 -32.71 35.15
N PRO A 650 -7.02 -31.79 35.55
CA PRO A 650 -8.46 -31.98 35.35
C PRO A 650 -8.89 -31.94 33.88
N VAL A 651 -8.08 -31.33 33.00
CA VAL A 651 -8.39 -31.17 31.57
C VAL A 651 -7.47 -32.02 30.69
N ALA A 652 -6.53 -32.75 31.29
CA ALA A 652 -5.51 -33.49 30.55
C ALA A 652 -6.12 -34.57 29.65
N ASP A 653 -7.16 -35.27 30.11
CA ASP A 653 -7.83 -36.35 29.36
C ASP A 653 -8.53 -35.87 28.08
N LEU A 654 -8.76 -34.56 27.95
CA LEU A 654 -9.32 -33.97 26.73
C LEU A 654 -8.32 -33.98 25.56
N PHE A 655 -7.02 -34.15 25.84
CA PHE A 655 -5.94 -34.07 24.87
C PHE A 655 -5.16 -35.38 24.83
N ASP A 656 -4.50 -35.64 23.70
CA ASP A 656 -3.65 -36.81 23.56
C ASP A 656 -2.22 -36.54 24.05
N GLU A 657 -1.83 -35.26 24.14
CA GLU A 657 -0.55 -34.79 24.63
C GLU A 657 -0.74 -33.47 25.41
N VAL A 658 -0.09 -33.32 26.55
CA VAL A 658 -0.17 -32.11 27.39
C VAL A 658 1.23 -31.62 27.72
N ILE A 659 1.50 -30.38 27.36
CA ILE A 659 2.77 -29.70 27.59
C ILE A 659 2.53 -28.53 28.55
N ALA A 660 2.97 -28.71 29.79
CA ALA A 660 2.86 -27.74 30.87
C ALA A 660 4.23 -27.53 31.53
N GLY A 661 4.38 -26.41 32.25
CA GLY A 661 5.59 -26.16 33.04
C GLY A 661 5.60 -27.02 34.31
N SER A 662 6.77 -27.46 34.75
CA SER A 662 6.93 -28.11 36.05
C SER A 662 7.81 -27.27 36.98
N MET A 663 7.61 -27.41 38.29
CA MET A 663 8.35 -26.67 39.31
C MET A 663 9.29 -27.60 40.08
N VAL A 664 10.46 -27.10 40.47
CA VAL A 664 11.39 -27.85 41.33
C VAL A 664 10.78 -28.01 42.71
N GLU A 665 10.66 -29.26 43.13
CA GLU A 665 10.12 -29.69 44.43
C GLU A 665 11.27 -30.18 45.32
N ARG A 666 11.24 -29.81 46.61
CA ARG A 666 12.14 -30.32 47.65
C ARG A 666 11.31 -30.76 48.85
N ASP A 667 11.43 -32.01 49.27
CA ASP A 667 10.73 -32.58 50.43
C ASP A 667 9.19 -32.33 50.41
N GLY A 668 8.55 -32.43 49.25
CA GLY A 668 7.10 -32.17 49.13
C GLY A 668 6.71 -30.71 48.93
N VAL A 669 7.68 -29.78 48.94
CA VAL A 669 7.46 -28.33 48.92
C VAL A 669 8.01 -27.69 47.65
N LEU A 670 7.20 -26.83 47.04
CA LEU A 670 7.56 -26.09 45.84
C LEU A 670 8.58 -24.99 46.16
N THR A 671 9.66 -24.94 45.39
CA THR A 671 10.77 -23.97 45.60
C THR A 671 10.56 -22.61 44.94
N GLY A 672 9.52 -22.44 44.12
CA GLY A 672 9.29 -21.23 43.32
C GLY A 672 10.13 -21.13 42.03
N TYR A 673 11.02 -22.09 41.76
CA TYR A 673 11.81 -22.16 40.53
C TYR A 673 11.26 -23.23 39.58
N LEU A 674 11.04 -22.88 38.32
CA LEU A 674 10.66 -23.84 37.28
C LEU A 674 11.79 -24.85 37.02
N ALA A 675 11.44 -26.12 36.81
CA ALA A 675 12.39 -27.19 36.52
C ALA A 675 13.02 -27.06 35.14
N THR A 676 12.31 -26.43 34.20
CA THR A 676 12.80 -26.08 32.86
C THR A 676 12.45 -24.62 32.55
N PRO A 677 13.14 -23.97 31.60
CA PRO A 677 12.73 -22.66 31.09
C PRO A 677 11.26 -22.71 30.63
N PRO A 678 10.45 -21.66 30.94
CA PRO A 678 9.04 -21.66 30.55
C PRO A 678 8.92 -21.73 29.03
N LEU A 679 8.05 -22.62 28.57
CA LEU A 679 7.76 -22.76 27.15
C LEU A 679 6.81 -21.62 26.74
N VAL A 680 7.38 -20.48 26.35
CA VAL A 680 6.66 -19.28 25.90
C VAL A 680 7.20 -18.80 24.55
N ASP A 681 6.39 -18.03 23.84
CA ASP A 681 6.75 -17.32 22.60
C ASP A 681 7.46 -18.23 21.58
N GLU A 682 8.71 -17.93 21.23
CA GLU A 682 9.50 -18.68 20.24
C GLU A 682 9.87 -20.09 20.70
N ALA A 683 10.01 -20.31 22.02
CA ALA A 683 10.34 -21.63 22.55
C ALA A 683 9.21 -22.64 22.27
N ARG A 684 7.94 -22.21 22.37
CA ARG A 684 6.77 -23.01 21.96
C ARG A 684 6.86 -23.39 20.49
N ALA A 685 7.18 -22.42 19.63
CA ALA A 685 7.27 -22.62 18.19
C ALA A 685 8.38 -23.62 17.81
N GLN A 686 9.55 -23.54 18.45
CA GLN A 686 10.66 -24.49 18.21
C GLN A 686 10.36 -25.88 18.75
N TRP A 687 9.76 -25.97 19.93
CA TRP A 687 9.30 -27.24 20.48
C TRP A 687 8.29 -27.90 19.55
N LEU A 688 7.32 -27.14 19.02
CA LEU A 688 6.30 -27.67 18.10
C LEU A 688 6.91 -28.20 16.81
N LYS A 689 7.90 -27.49 16.23
CA LYS A 689 8.64 -27.99 15.06
C LYS A 689 9.33 -29.31 15.36
N LYS A 690 10.10 -29.36 16.44
CA LYS A 690 10.81 -30.57 16.84
C LYS A 690 9.84 -31.73 17.10
N TYR A 691 8.74 -31.48 17.82
CA TYR A 691 7.73 -32.49 18.10
C TYR A 691 7.07 -33.01 16.81
N ALA A 692 6.78 -32.13 15.86
CA ALA A 692 6.24 -32.51 14.57
C ALA A 692 7.24 -33.35 13.76
N ASP A 693 8.50 -32.92 13.69
CA ASP A 693 9.56 -33.62 12.95
C ASP A 693 9.85 -35.01 13.55
N ASP A 694 9.98 -35.10 14.88
CA ASP A 694 10.30 -36.34 15.59
C ASP A 694 9.18 -37.40 15.45
N ASN A 695 7.93 -36.97 15.25
CA ASN A 695 6.75 -37.85 15.20
C ASN A 695 6.10 -37.92 13.80
N GLY A 696 6.67 -37.27 12.78
CA GLY A 696 6.18 -37.31 11.40
C GLY A 696 4.87 -36.56 11.14
N TYR A 697 4.61 -35.46 11.85
CA TYR A 697 3.43 -34.62 11.65
C TYR A 697 3.67 -33.48 10.66
N ASP A 698 2.68 -33.17 9.81
CA ASP A 698 2.72 -32.08 8.84
C ASP A 698 2.09 -30.80 9.41
N LEU A 699 2.93 -29.83 9.79
CA LEU A 699 2.47 -28.54 10.30
C LEU A 699 1.68 -27.72 9.27
N THR A 700 1.93 -27.89 7.97
CA THR A 700 1.20 -27.16 6.92
C THR A 700 -0.25 -27.62 6.76
N ARG A 701 -0.58 -28.78 7.30
CA ARG A 701 -1.96 -29.31 7.41
C ARG A 701 -2.54 -29.20 8.81
N SER A 702 -1.73 -28.81 9.78
CA SER A 702 -2.08 -28.74 11.19
C SER A 702 -2.84 -27.46 11.56
N PHE A 703 -3.47 -27.50 12.73
CA PHE A 703 -4.37 -26.47 13.25
C PHE A 703 -3.86 -25.91 14.56
N GLY A 704 -4.04 -24.61 14.77
CA GLY A 704 -3.62 -23.93 15.98
C GLY A 704 -4.66 -22.96 16.49
N TYR A 705 -4.92 -23.00 17.79
CA TYR A 705 -5.95 -22.20 18.47
C TYR A 705 -5.33 -21.43 19.64
N GLY A 706 -5.39 -20.10 19.60
CA GLY A 706 -4.87 -19.24 20.67
C GLY A 706 -5.63 -17.91 20.80
N ASP A 707 -5.56 -17.30 21.97
CA ASP A 707 -6.24 -16.05 22.32
C ASP A 707 -5.27 -14.85 22.44
N SER A 708 -3.97 -15.10 22.63
CA SER A 708 -3.00 -14.03 22.85
C SER A 708 -2.04 -13.83 21.69
N VAL A 709 -1.60 -12.58 21.50
CA VAL A 709 -0.58 -12.26 20.49
C VAL A 709 0.76 -12.93 20.74
N ALA A 710 1.03 -13.34 21.98
CA ALA A 710 2.22 -14.11 22.33
C ALA A 710 2.26 -15.48 21.61
N ASP A 711 1.09 -16.04 21.28
CA ASP A 711 0.96 -17.30 20.56
C ASP A 711 1.20 -17.17 19.06
N SER A 712 1.37 -15.94 18.56
CA SER A 712 1.56 -15.68 17.13
C SER A 712 2.76 -16.39 16.52
N SER A 713 3.81 -16.67 17.31
CA SER A 713 5.03 -17.35 16.87
C SER A 713 4.77 -18.78 16.41
N TRP A 714 3.95 -19.54 17.14
CA TRP A 714 3.63 -20.93 16.84
C TRP A 714 2.35 -21.06 16.01
N LEU A 715 1.38 -20.15 16.19
CA LEU A 715 0.23 -20.04 15.28
C LEU A 715 0.68 -19.77 13.84
N GLY A 716 1.74 -18.99 13.65
CA GLY A 716 2.31 -18.74 12.31
C GLY A 716 2.97 -19.95 11.65
N LEU A 717 3.20 -21.06 12.37
CA LEU A 717 3.83 -22.27 11.81
C LEU A 717 2.82 -23.25 11.21
N VAL A 718 1.58 -23.22 11.69
CA VAL A 718 0.55 -24.15 11.25
C VAL A 718 -0.16 -23.60 10.01
N GLY A 719 -0.60 -24.49 9.11
CA GLY A 719 -1.33 -24.08 7.91
C GLY A 719 -2.72 -23.53 8.19
N HIS A 720 -3.28 -23.85 9.37
CA HIS A 720 -4.62 -23.44 9.79
C HIS A 720 -4.60 -22.78 11.16
N ALA A 721 -4.17 -21.51 11.21
CA ALA A 721 -4.14 -20.70 12.43
C ALA A 721 -5.48 -20.03 12.73
N TYR A 722 -5.98 -20.15 13.96
CA TYR A 722 -7.24 -19.58 14.43
C TYR A 722 -7.02 -18.67 15.64
N ALA A 723 -7.56 -17.47 15.56
CA ALA A 723 -7.59 -16.52 16.68
C ALA A 723 -8.91 -16.68 17.44
N VAL A 724 -8.84 -17.19 18.68
CA VAL A 724 -10.00 -17.56 19.47
C VAL A 724 -10.19 -16.55 20.59
N ASN A 725 -11.33 -15.85 20.63
CA ASN A 725 -11.58 -14.77 21.59
C ASN A 725 -10.39 -13.80 21.76
N PRO A 726 -9.75 -13.33 20.67
CA PRO A 726 -8.39 -12.82 20.72
C PRO A 726 -8.25 -11.50 21.48
N ASP A 727 -7.10 -11.31 22.12
CA ASP A 727 -6.64 -10.01 22.58
C ASP A 727 -6.51 -9.01 21.41
N ILE A 728 -6.48 -7.71 21.71
CA ILE A 728 -6.48 -6.66 20.68
C ILE A 728 -5.31 -6.85 19.69
N PRO A 729 -4.07 -7.10 20.16
CA PRO A 729 -2.95 -7.28 19.24
C PRO A 729 -3.06 -8.55 18.36
N LEU A 730 -3.60 -9.67 18.86
CA LEU A 730 -3.85 -10.87 18.05
C LEU A 730 -5.01 -10.65 17.07
N TYR A 731 -6.08 -9.96 17.47
CA TYR A 731 -7.18 -9.60 16.58
C TYR A 731 -6.69 -8.81 15.36
N ARG A 732 -5.80 -7.84 15.58
CA ARG A 732 -5.18 -7.06 14.49
C ARG A 732 -4.30 -7.94 13.60
N LEU A 733 -3.51 -8.83 14.21
CA LEU A 733 -2.66 -9.75 13.48
C LEU A 733 -3.48 -10.73 12.62
N ALA A 734 -4.54 -11.30 13.19
CA ALA A 734 -5.45 -12.21 12.52
C ALA A 734 -6.11 -11.54 11.31
N LYS A 735 -6.59 -10.30 11.45
CA LYS A 735 -7.11 -9.52 10.32
C LYS A 735 -6.09 -9.30 9.22
N ARG A 736 -4.85 -8.96 9.59
CA ARG A 736 -3.75 -8.73 8.64
C ARG A 736 -3.34 -10.00 7.90
N ASN A 737 -3.28 -11.12 8.61
CA ASN A 737 -2.87 -12.41 8.06
C ASN A 737 -4.05 -13.25 7.53
N HIS A 738 -5.26 -12.70 7.53
CA HIS A 738 -6.51 -13.38 7.17
C HIS A 738 -6.78 -14.69 7.95
N TRP A 739 -6.33 -14.75 9.20
CA TRP A 739 -6.66 -15.87 10.09
C TRP A 739 -8.14 -15.77 10.51
N PRO A 740 -8.88 -16.90 10.52
CA PRO A 740 -10.23 -16.93 11.07
C PRO A 740 -10.25 -16.49 12.54
N ILE A 741 -11.31 -15.77 12.92
CA ILE A 741 -11.54 -15.31 14.29
C ILE A 741 -12.78 -16.00 14.81
N GLU A 742 -12.67 -16.71 15.92
CA GLU A 742 -13.78 -17.47 16.53
C GLU A 742 -14.13 -16.94 17.92
N ASP A 743 -15.43 -16.93 18.24
CA ASP A 743 -15.94 -16.68 19.58
C ASP A 743 -16.44 -18.01 20.14
N TRP A 744 -15.75 -18.53 21.16
CA TRP A 744 -16.11 -19.78 21.83
C TRP A 744 -16.85 -19.56 23.15
N LYS A 745 -17.18 -18.31 23.49
CA LYS A 745 -17.95 -17.98 24.71
C LYS A 745 -19.46 -18.08 24.49
N LYS A 746 -19.93 -18.13 23.25
CA LYS A 746 -21.35 -18.26 22.89
C LYS A 746 -21.58 -19.60 22.18
N HIS A 747 -22.75 -20.19 22.44
CA HIS A 747 -23.28 -21.33 21.69
C HIS A 747 -23.50 -20.96 20.23
#